data_AF-A0A933MLS5-F1
#
_entry.id   AF-A0A933MLS5-F1
#
_cell.length_a   1.000
_cell.length_b   1.000
_cell.length_c   1.000
_cell.angle_alpha   90.00
_cell.angle_beta   90.00
_cell.angle_gamma   90.00
#
_symmetry.space_group_name_H-M   'P 1'
#
loop_
_entity.id
_entity.type
_entity.pdbx_description
1 polymer ?
#
loop_
_entity_poly.entity_id
_entity_poly.type
_entity_poly.pdbx_seq_one_letter_code
_entity_poly.pdbx_strand_id
1 'polypeptide(L)'
;MRKITLLSILALLPSLLFAQAIKFEFSNIRFKTGSAVIETATLPALDTLGQFLMRSGAKVEVAGHTDNVGDKRKNRKLSQQRAQSVCNYLTTKHRIAPSQLTAKGYGDLIPLMPNLTDEYRAKNRRVEITVLSKIRTARLSYLQGNIFARKQGISKFQPASLGQVLTILDEVVTDSTGRAEITFDNGSRVKVNPSSDLVIEEQSWETGNKKAQVGLNLIAGKAYAKISKLGDKKESFSLGTPTAVAGIRGTEFVVESKPDRTALLSVWEDDMMWRGQIANSRDRAVAAGQGSRCLPGQQPEPPLDLPKPPRPITPAANDTFFYNPDKPKSINFTWTRQGGIKTHLIVAKDYELKEVVADVVTEKESFSLKPGKTEDVFYWMLTAIDDIGLEGQPWPTRTLRLVRKIEGPRLRIGRPKMGEKVNQLKMLVDGSTDLKTELAINGKAALISAAGDFSEPILLKAGENIVTVTAVDRAGNESAASLQIFCAPTPALDATLNVGTIKLMGGELDAAAPGLLGAVRLVYNLNQYWGLGVAVGYGQSGVEAGVWEPRAADYFTTVVPAAALGRFLILPESKISLYVTMEAGAVSWQNKLSGVSQTSGTALFGALGTGVKFAVSERVSILAEASAGYMIADAVNAGTHDKNNLIVRGGVGVMFGF
;
A
#
# COMPACT_ATOMS: atom_id res chain seq x y z
N MET A 1 -56.67 9.87 -46.06
CA MET A 1 -56.58 8.90 -44.93
C MET A 1 -55.16 8.90 -44.36
N ARG A 2 -54.96 8.37 -43.13
CA ARG A 2 -53.70 8.29 -42.34
C ARG A 2 -53.28 9.66 -41.77
N LYS A 3 -53.45 9.97 -40.47
CA LYS A 3 -52.99 9.37 -39.18
C LYS A 3 -51.50 9.61 -38.85
N ILE A 4 -51.28 10.65 -38.03
CA ILE A 4 -50.46 10.70 -36.80
C ILE A 4 -49.19 9.82 -36.73
N THR A 5 -48.03 10.43 -36.48
CA THR A 5 -47.17 10.06 -35.33
C THR A 5 -46.27 11.23 -34.90
N LEU A 6 -46.38 11.61 -33.63
CA LEU A 6 -45.61 12.68 -32.99
C LEU A 6 -44.41 12.04 -32.25
N LEU A 7 -43.36 11.65 -32.98
CA LEU A 7 -42.26 10.87 -32.38
C LEU A 7 -40.95 10.93 -33.19
N SER A 8 -40.17 12.03 -33.09
CA SER A 8 -38.74 12.08 -33.55
C SER A 8 -38.00 13.44 -33.43
N ILE A 9 -38.12 14.20 -32.33
CA ILE A 9 -37.11 15.24 -32.01
C ILE A 9 -36.82 15.28 -30.51
N LEU A 10 -35.88 14.45 -30.03
CA LEU A 10 -35.09 14.75 -28.82
C LEU A 10 -33.78 13.94 -28.77
N ALA A 11 -32.87 14.22 -29.70
CA ALA A 11 -31.47 13.84 -29.61
C ALA A 11 -30.61 14.98 -30.20
N LEU A 12 -29.47 15.24 -29.57
CA LEU A 12 -28.47 16.27 -29.89
C LEU A 12 -28.90 17.74 -29.70
N LEU A 13 -28.33 18.37 -28.66
CA LEU A 13 -27.66 19.68 -28.75
C LEU A 13 -26.87 19.94 -27.45
N PRO A 14 -25.53 20.09 -27.49
CA PRO A 14 -24.74 20.42 -26.31
C PRO A 14 -24.62 21.94 -26.08
N SER A 15 -24.58 22.34 -24.81
CA SER A 15 -23.94 23.55 -24.26
C SER A 15 -23.94 24.84 -25.11
N LEU A 16 -24.92 25.73 -24.89
CA LEU A 16 -24.76 27.18 -25.00
C LEU A 16 -25.80 27.91 -24.16
N LEU A 17 -25.40 28.99 -23.47
CA LEU A 17 -26.31 29.77 -22.61
C LEU A 17 -27.32 30.55 -23.47
N PHE A 18 -28.61 30.24 -23.32
CA PHE A 18 -29.66 31.26 -23.26
C PHE A 18 -30.76 30.82 -22.29
N ALA A 19 -31.06 31.65 -21.30
CA ALA A 19 -32.23 31.49 -20.46
C ALA A 19 -33.49 31.98 -21.19
N GLN A 20 -33.85 31.32 -22.29
CA GLN A 20 -35.11 31.59 -22.99
C GLN A 20 -36.29 30.99 -22.19
N ALA A 21 -37.31 31.80 -21.95
CA ALA A 21 -38.57 31.33 -21.40
C ALA A 21 -39.20 30.31 -22.37
N ILE A 22 -39.50 29.11 -21.86
CA ILE A 22 -40.08 28.06 -22.70
C ILE A 22 -41.53 28.43 -23.01
N LYS A 23 -41.77 28.75 -24.28
CA LYS A 23 -43.07 29.16 -24.80
C LYS A 23 -43.74 27.99 -25.50
N PHE A 24 -44.86 27.54 -24.95
CA PHE A 24 -45.68 26.49 -25.53
C PHE A 24 -46.86 27.12 -26.28
N GLU A 25 -46.92 26.91 -27.60
CA GLU A 25 -48.10 27.28 -28.38
C GLU A 25 -49.17 26.21 -28.24
N PHE A 26 -50.34 26.57 -27.70
CA PHE A 26 -51.49 25.69 -27.61
C PHE A 26 -52.53 26.08 -28.67
N SER A 27 -52.18 25.88 -29.93
CA SER A 27 -53.04 26.08 -31.12
C SER A 27 -54.35 25.26 -31.10
N ASN A 28 -54.47 24.29 -30.17
CA ASN A 28 -55.67 23.48 -29.95
C ASN A 28 -56.57 23.96 -28.78
N ILE A 29 -56.28 25.07 -28.10
CA ILE A 29 -57.22 25.65 -27.11
C ILE A 29 -58.33 26.40 -27.85
N ARG A 30 -59.47 25.72 -28.03
CA ARG A 30 -60.65 26.22 -28.73
C ARG A 30 -61.72 26.75 -27.79
N PHE A 31 -62.44 27.75 -28.28
CA PHE A 31 -63.58 28.40 -27.63
C PHE A 31 -64.72 28.52 -28.64
N LYS A 32 -65.97 28.46 -28.16
CA LYS A 32 -67.15 28.72 -28.98
C LYS A 32 -67.02 30.08 -29.70
N THR A 33 -67.53 30.16 -30.93
CA THR A 33 -67.47 31.38 -31.77
C THR A 33 -67.96 32.62 -31.01
N GLY A 34 -67.20 33.71 -31.09
CA GLY A 34 -67.50 34.97 -30.38
C GLY A 34 -67.45 34.90 -28.84
N SER A 35 -67.07 33.77 -28.25
CA SER A 35 -67.20 33.49 -26.81
C SER A 35 -65.87 33.19 -26.13
N ALA A 36 -65.88 33.25 -24.79
CA ALA A 36 -64.84 32.79 -23.89
C ALA A 36 -65.17 31.44 -23.22
N VAL A 37 -66.25 30.76 -23.66
CA VAL A 37 -66.57 29.38 -23.26
C VAL A 37 -65.63 28.40 -23.95
N ILE A 38 -64.81 27.70 -23.16
CA ILE A 38 -63.88 26.66 -23.62
C ILE A 38 -64.68 25.49 -24.20
N GLU A 39 -64.24 24.95 -25.34
CA GLU A 39 -64.84 23.76 -25.95
C GLU A 39 -64.43 22.47 -25.24
N THR A 40 -65.33 21.48 -25.19
CA THR A 40 -65.07 20.19 -24.53
C THR A 40 -63.86 19.45 -25.10
N ALA A 41 -63.57 19.62 -26.39
CA ALA A 41 -62.39 19.04 -27.07
C ALA A 41 -61.05 19.61 -26.55
N THR A 42 -61.06 20.80 -25.94
CA THR A 42 -59.87 21.47 -25.39
C THR A 42 -59.46 20.90 -24.02
N LEU A 43 -60.40 20.29 -23.29
CA LEU A 43 -60.23 19.92 -21.88
C LEU A 43 -59.05 18.98 -21.62
N PRO A 44 -58.78 17.93 -22.43
CA PRO A 44 -57.63 17.04 -22.19
C PRO A 44 -56.26 17.75 -22.25
N ALA A 45 -56.13 18.78 -23.11
CA ALA A 45 -54.89 19.56 -23.21
C ALA A 45 -54.71 20.46 -21.97
N LEU A 46 -55.79 21.08 -21.50
CA LEU A 46 -55.81 21.85 -20.25
C LEU A 46 -55.62 20.97 -19.01
N ASP A 47 -56.09 19.72 -19.05
CA ASP A 47 -55.85 18.75 -17.98
C ASP A 47 -54.39 18.32 -17.92
N THR A 48 -53.76 18.11 -19.07
CA THR A 48 -52.32 17.84 -19.16
C THR A 48 -51.50 19.02 -18.61
N LEU A 49 -51.87 20.25 -18.99
CA LEU A 49 -51.25 21.47 -18.44
C LEU A 49 -51.49 21.60 -16.93
N GLY A 50 -52.70 21.35 -16.45
CA GLY A 50 -53.03 21.37 -15.03
C GLY A 50 -52.17 20.41 -14.20
N GLN A 51 -52.04 19.16 -14.64
CA GLN A 51 -51.14 18.18 -14.01
C GLN A 51 -49.67 18.62 -14.04
N PHE A 52 -49.21 19.22 -15.14
CA PHE A 52 -47.85 19.76 -15.23
C PHE A 52 -47.62 20.91 -14.24
N LEU A 53 -48.53 21.88 -14.16
CA LEU A 53 -48.42 23.02 -13.25
C LEU A 53 -48.58 22.61 -11.78
N MET A 54 -49.35 21.55 -11.50
CA MET A 54 -49.47 20.97 -10.16
C MET A 54 -48.16 20.31 -9.70
N ARG A 55 -47.49 19.55 -10.59
CA ARG A 55 -46.24 18.82 -10.27
C ARG A 55 -44.99 19.70 -10.27
N SER A 56 -44.86 20.57 -11.27
CA SER A 56 -43.71 21.47 -11.43
C SER A 56 -43.84 22.75 -10.62
N GLY A 57 -45.08 23.11 -10.24
CA GLY A 57 -45.40 24.39 -9.63
C GLY A 57 -45.23 25.62 -10.56
N ALA A 58 -44.72 25.45 -11.78
CA ALA A 58 -44.26 26.54 -12.63
C ALA A 58 -45.30 27.67 -12.80
N LYS A 59 -44.85 28.93 -12.82
CA LYS A 59 -45.75 30.04 -13.18
C LYS A 59 -45.92 30.12 -14.69
N VAL A 60 -47.13 30.45 -15.14
CA VAL A 60 -47.42 30.67 -16.56
C VAL A 60 -48.16 31.98 -16.83
N GLU A 61 -47.76 32.64 -17.92
CA GLU A 61 -48.63 33.58 -18.62
C GLU A 61 -49.51 32.82 -19.60
N VAL A 62 -50.82 33.06 -19.51
CA VAL A 62 -51.83 32.61 -20.44
C VAL A 62 -52.16 33.80 -21.35
N ALA A 63 -51.64 33.78 -22.56
CA ALA A 63 -51.75 34.85 -23.54
C ALA A 63 -52.87 34.53 -24.54
N GLY A 64 -53.94 35.32 -24.56
CA GLY A 64 -55.06 35.20 -25.49
C GLY A 64 -54.90 36.12 -26.71
N HIS A 65 -55.17 35.58 -27.90
CA HIS A 65 -55.07 36.29 -29.18
C HIS A 65 -56.35 36.19 -30.01
N THR A 66 -56.54 37.13 -30.94
CA THR A 66 -57.60 37.12 -31.95
C THR A 66 -57.01 37.35 -33.34
N ASP A 67 -57.82 37.13 -34.37
CA ASP A 67 -57.58 37.75 -35.67
C ASP A 67 -57.95 39.25 -35.64
N ASN A 68 -57.78 39.91 -36.79
CA ASN A 68 -58.06 41.34 -36.99
C ASN A 68 -59.52 41.66 -37.39
N VAL A 69 -60.45 40.70 -37.34
CA VAL A 69 -61.83 40.91 -37.80
C VAL A 69 -62.69 41.46 -36.67
N GLY A 70 -63.39 42.56 -36.92
CA GLY A 70 -64.28 43.21 -35.95
C GLY A 70 -63.64 44.38 -35.18
N ASP A 71 -64.29 44.80 -34.10
CA ASP A 71 -63.82 45.94 -33.30
C ASP A 71 -62.63 45.57 -32.40
N LYS A 72 -61.55 46.34 -32.47
CA LYS A 72 -60.31 46.09 -31.72
C LYS A 72 -60.49 46.10 -30.21
N ARG A 73 -61.39 46.95 -29.66
CA ARG A 73 -61.64 47.00 -28.20
C ARG A 73 -62.39 45.74 -27.74
N LYS A 74 -63.40 45.30 -28.50
CA LYS A 74 -64.12 44.04 -28.29
C LYS A 74 -63.18 42.84 -28.40
N ASN A 75 -62.32 42.80 -29.43
CA ASN A 75 -61.35 41.72 -29.62
C ASN A 75 -60.32 41.64 -28.48
N ARG A 76 -59.79 42.77 -28.03
CA ARG A 76 -58.91 42.82 -26.84
C ARG A 76 -59.64 42.30 -25.59
N LYS A 77 -60.88 42.75 -25.32
CA LYS A 77 -61.70 42.26 -24.20
C LYS A 77 -61.97 40.74 -24.28
N LEU A 78 -62.34 40.24 -25.45
CA LEU A 78 -62.59 38.82 -25.70
C LEU A 78 -61.33 37.98 -25.47
N SER A 79 -60.17 38.45 -25.93
CA SER A 79 -58.88 37.76 -25.73
C SER A 79 -58.50 37.65 -24.24
N GLN A 80 -58.74 38.71 -23.45
CA GLN A 80 -58.52 38.71 -22.00
C GLN A 80 -59.49 37.74 -21.30
N GLN A 81 -60.76 37.74 -21.70
CA GLN A 81 -61.77 36.82 -21.15
C GLN A 81 -61.42 35.35 -21.44
N ARG A 82 -60.90 35.04 -22.64
CA ARG A 82 -60.42 33.70 -23.01
C ARG A 82 -59.25 33.24 -22.16
N ALA A 83 -58.25 34.09 -21.98
CA ALA A 83 -57.13 33.82 -21.08
C ALA A 83 -57.62 33.59 -19.64
N GLN A 84 -58.55 34.42 -19.15
CA GLN A 84 -59.13 34.27 -17.82
C GLN A 84 -59.93 32.97 -17.65
N SER A 85 -60.71 32.55 -18.66
CA SER A 85 -61.42 31.25 -18.64
C SER A 85 -60.46 30.07 -18.48
N VAL A 86 -59.30 30.10 -19.14
CA VAL A 86 -58.26 29.07 -19.01
C VAL A 86 -57.64 29.09 -17.61
N CYS A 87 -57.31 30.26 -17.06
CA CYS A 87 -56.83 30.35 -15.68
C CYS A 87 -57.87 29.84 -14.67
N ASN A 88 -59.13 30.24 -14.82
CA ASN A 88 -60.23 29.81 -13.96
C ASN A 88 -60.44 28.28 -14.02
N TYR A 89 -60.26 27.66 -15.19
CA TYR A 89 -60.32 26.21 -15.36
C TYR A 89 -59.21 25.50 -14.58
N LEU A 90 -57.96 25.97 -14.72
CA LEU A 90 -56.79 25.42 -14.03
C LEU A 90 -56.93 25.55 -12.50
N THR A 91 -57.34 26.73 -12.00
CA THR A 91 -57.58 26.93 -10.57
C THR A 91 -58.76 26.11 -10.03
N THR A 92 -59.90 26.07 -10.74
CA THR A 92 -61.09 25.38 -10.23
C THR A 92 -60.93 23.86 -10.26
N LYS A 93 -60.43 23.30 -11.39
CA LYS A 93 -60.35 21.84 -11.59
C LYS A 93 -59.07 21.23 -11.02
N HIS A 94 -57.92 21.87 -11.22
CA HIS A 94 -56.59 21.34 -10.84
C HIS A 94 -56.01 21.99 -9.58
N ARG A 95 -56.78 22.87 -8.91
CA ARG A 95 -56.41 23.57 -7.67
C ARG A 95 -55.10 24.39 -7.78
N ILE A 96 -54.72 24.78 -9.00
CA ILE A 96 -53.56 25.64 -9.26
C ILE A 96 -53.79 27.01 -8.60
N ALA A 97 -52.84 27.45 -7.78
CA ALA A 97 -52.96 28.70 -7.05
C ALA A 97 -53.03 29.89 -8.03
N PRO A 98 -53.93 30.87 -7.82
CA PRO A 98 -54.03 32.04 -8.70
C PRO A 98 -52.71 32.80 -8.89
N SER A 99 -51.82 32.77 -7.89
CA SER A 99 -50.47 33.37 -7.95
C SER A 99 -49.50 32.68 -8.92
N GLN A 100 -49.85 31.50 -9.46
CA GLN A 100 -49.09 30.81 -10.51
C GLN A 100 -49.56 31.21 -11.93
N LEU A 101 -50.69 31.91 -12.07
CA LEU A 101 -51.37 32.12 -13.35
C LEU A 101 -51.54 33.62 -13.65
N THR A 102 -51.04 34.07 -14.81
CA THR A 102 -51.22 35.44 -15.29
C THR A 102 -52.00 35.45 -16.60
N ALA A 103 -53.24 35.93 -16.61
CA ALA A 103 -54.03 36.06 -17.84
C ALA A 103 -53.76 37.39 -18.54
N LYS A 104 -53.39 37.38 -19.82
CA LYS A 104 -53.26 38.59 -20.66
C LYS A 104 -53.97 38.44 -22.01
N GLY A 105 -54.76 39.44 -22.37
CA GLY A 105 -55.40 39.57 -23.68
C GLY A 105 -54.65 40.55 -24.60
N TYR A 106 -54.03 40.02 -25.65
CA TYR A 106 -53.29 40.80 -26.65
C TYR A 106 -54.15 41.23 -27.85
N GLY A 107 -55.36 40.68 -28.02
CA GLY A 107 -56.20 40.93 -29.19
C GLY A 107 -55.49 40.57 -30.50
N ASP A 108 -55.55 41.47 -31.48
CA ASP A 108 -54.94 41.35 -32.81
C ASP A 108 -53.48 41.85 -32.88
N LEU A 109 -52.92 42.35 -31.77
CA LEU A 109 -51.62 43.05 -31.73
C LEU A 109 -50.41 42.14 -31.99
N ILE A 110 -50.54 40.83 -31.78
CA ILE A 110 -49.44 39.86 -31.93
C ILE A 110 -49.95 38.67 -32.79
N PRO A 111 -50.10 38.87 -34.11
CA PRO A 111 -50.48 37.80 -35.03
C PRO A 111 -49.32 36.80 -35.20
N LEU A 112 -49.66 35.52 -35.31
CA LEU A 112 -48.72 34.45 -35.67
C LEU A 112 -48.52 34.38 -37.19
N MET A 113 -49.60 34.62 -37.95
CA MET A 113 -49.65 34.61 -39.40
C MET A 113 -50.27 35.90 -39.95
N PRO A 114 -49.96 36.34 -41.18
CA PRO A 114 -50.66 37.48 -41.81
C PRO A 114 -52.18 37.24 -41.87
N ASN A 115 -53.02 38.23 -41.53
CA ASN A 115 -54.49 38.07 -41.51
C ASN A 115 -55.16 38.08 -42.92
N LEU A 116 -54.48 37.51 -43.91
CA LEU A 116 -54.86 37.55 -45.33
C LEU A 116 -55.96 36.52 -45.68
N THR A 117 -55.87 35.31 -45.13
CA THR A 117 -56.79 34.19 -45.39
C THR A 117 -57.51 33.74 -44.12
N ASP A 118 -58.67 33.11 -44.25
CA ASP A 118 -59.40 32.58 -43.09
C ASP A 118 -58.66 31.46 -42.36
N GLU A 119 -57.82 30.70 -43.06
CA GLU A 119 -56.92 29.71 -42.46
C GLU A 119 -55.88 30.40 -41.56
N TYR A 120 -55.28 31.51 -42.00
CA TYR A 120 -54.29 32.25 -41.21
C TYR A 120 -54.95 32.98 -40.04
N ARG A 121 -56.15 33.55 -40.23
CA ARG A 121 -56.98 34.10 -39.14
C ARG A 121 -57.31 33.02 -38.10
N ALA A 122 -57.61 31.79 -38.52
CA ALA A 122 -57.83 30.67 -37.60
C ALA A 122 -56.61 30.37 -36.72
N LYS A 123 -55.39 30.41 -37.28
CA LYS A 123 -54.14 30.26 -36.52
C LYS A 123 -53.89 31.43 -35.56
N ASN A 124 -54.36 32.64 -35.88
CA ASN A 124 -54.26 33.80 -34.99
C ASN A 124 -55.21 33.74 -33.78
N ARG A 125 -56.36 33.06 -33.89
CA ARG A 125 -57.31 32.82 -32.78
C ARG A 125 -56.84 31.73 -31.81
N ARG A 126 -55.70 31.96 -31.15
CA ARG A 126 -55.00 30.99 -30.29
C ARG A 126 -54.88 31.45 -28.83
N VAL A 127 -54.46 30.52 -27.97
CA VAL A 127 -53.91 30.81 -26.65
C VAL A 127 -52.48 30.27 -26.58
N GLU A 128 -51.55 31.09 -26.11
CA GLU A 128 -50.16 30.71 -25.87
C GLU A 128 -49.93 30.60 -24.36
N ILE A 129 -49.09 29.64 -23.95
CA ILE A 129 -48.73 29.42 -22.55
C ILE A 129 -47.22 29.63 -22.43
N THR A 130 -46.80 30.69 -21.77
CA THR A 130 -45.38 31.00 -21.55
C THR A 130 -45.01 30.69 -20.11
N VAL A 131 -44.03 29.79 -19.90
CA VAL A 131 -43.52 29.53 -18.54
C VAL A 131 -42.67 30.72 -18.09
N LEU A 132 -43.11 31.38 -17.02
CA LEU A 132 -42.50 32.61 -16.49
C LEU A 132 -41.38 32.36 -15.47
N SER A 133 -41.23 31.13 -14.98
CA SER A 133 -40.26 30.74 -13.96
C SER A 133 -39.17 29.84 -14.55
N LYS A 134 -37.90 30.07 -14.18
CA LYS A 134 -36.88 29.00 -14.26
C LYS A 134 -37.39 27.83 -13.42
N ILE A 135 -37.54 26.66 -14.05
CA ILE A 135 -37.90 25.42 -13.34
C ILE A 135 -36.62 24.90 -12.69
N ARG A 136 -36.57 24.90 -11.36
CA ARG A 136 -35.53 24.18 -10.60
C ARG A 136 -35.71 22.69 -10.87
N THR A 137 -34.82 22.09 -11.67
CA THR A 137 -34.90 20.66 -11.98
C THR A 137 -33.94 19.87 -11.10
N ALA A 138 -34.49 18.95 -10.31
CA ALA A 138 -33.76 17.83 -9.74
C ALA A 138 -33.77 16.66 -10.75
N ARG A 139 -32.65 15.94 -10.89
CA ARG A 139 -32.58 14.74 -11.74
C ARG A 139 -31.63 13.70 -11.15
N LEU A 140 -31.93 12.42 -11.36
CA LEU A 140 -31.00 11.33 -11.05
C LEU A 140 -29.83 11.37 -12.05
N SER A 141 -28.66 11.83 -11.61
CA SER A 141 -27.42 11.96 -12.41
C SER A 141 -26.51 10.74 -12.32
N TYR A 142 -26.72 9.88 -11.34
CA TYR A 142 -25.97 8.63 -11.15
C TYR A 142 -26.84 7.58 -10.47
N LEU A 143 -26.64 6.31 -10.79
CA LEU A 143 -27.32 5.13 -10.23
C LEU A 143 -26.36 3.94 -10.19
N GLN A 144 -26.32 3.21 -9.07
CA GLN A 144 -25.58 1.95 -8.90
C GLN A 144 -26.33 1.00 -7.96
N GLY A 145 -26.49 -0.28 -8.31
CA GLY A 145 -27.31 -1.22 -7.52
C GLY A 145 -28.81 -0.99 -7.76
N ASN A 146 -29.66 -1.35 -6.80
CA ASN A 146 -31.12 -1.17 -6.95
C ASN A 146 -31.59 0.15 -6.34
N ILE A 147 -32.21 0.98 -7.17
CA ILE A 147 -32.83 2.25 -6.77
C ILE A 147 -34.25 2.26 -7.30
N PHE A 148 -35.18 2.70 -6.47
CA PHE A 148 -36.58 2.84 -6.81
C PHE A 148 -37.01 4.29 -6.62
N ALA A 149 -37.91 4.74 -7.48
CA ALA A 149 -38.55 6.04 -7.36
C ALA A 149 -40.07 5.88 -7.32
N ARG A 150 -40.72 6.65 -6.45
CA ARG A 150 -42.18 6.80 -6.43
C ARG A 150 -42.52 8.23 -6.83
N LYS A 151 -43.39 8.36 -7.84
CA LYS A 151 -43.91 9.65 -8.29
C LYS A 151 -45.11 10.06 -7.45
N GLN A 152 -45.27 11.36 -7.22
CA GLN A 152 -46.47 11.89 -6.57
C GLN A 152 -47.76 11.34 -7.20
N GLY A 153 -48.63 10.74 -6.38
CA GLY A 153 -49.91 10.16 -6.81
C GLY A 153 -49.83 8.74 -7.39
N ILE A 154 -48.64 8.15 -7.52
CA ILE A 154 -48.47 6.72 -7.83
C ILE A 154 -48.24 5.96 -6.52
N SER A 155 -49.05 4.94 -6.24
CA SER A 155 -48.97 4.20 -4.96
C SER A 155 -47.78 3.24 -4.87
N LYS A 156 -47.29 2.73 -6.01
CA LYS A 156 -46.20 1.76 -6.11
C LYS A 156 -44.88 2.43 -6.52
N PHE A 157 -43.79 1.97 -5.90
CA PHE A 157 -42.44 2.22 -6.37
C PHE A 157 -42.18 1.59 -7.74
N GLN A 158 -41.34 2.24 -8.54
CA GLN A 158 -40.86 1.76 -9.84
C GLN A 158 -39.32 1.84 -9.87
N PRO A 159 -38.62 0.97 -10.62
CA PRO A 159 -37.17 1.10 -10.81
C PRO A 159 -36.80 2.48 -11.34
N ALA A 160 -35.83 3.12 -10.71
CA ALA A 160 -35.40 4.46 -11.07
C ALA A 160 -34.57 4.45 -12.36
N SER A 161 -34.67 5.50 -13.17
CA SER A 161 -33.95 5.63 -14.44
C SER A 161 -32.92 6.76 -14.42
N LEU A 162 -31.77 6.55 -15.09
CA LEU A 162 -30.76 7.61 -15.23
C LEU A 162 -31.33 8.78 -16.04
N GLY A 163 -31.09 10.01 -15.57
CA GLY A 163 -31.66 11.23 -16.14
C GLY A 163 -33.11 11.51 -15.76
N GLN A 164 -33.76 10.64 -14.98
CA GLN A 164 -35.13 10.85 -14.50
C GLN A 164 -35.24 12.14 -13.69
N VAL A 165 -36.09 13.05 -14.18
CA VAL A 165 -36.45 14.30 -13.48
C VAL A 165 -37.27 13.97 -12.24
N LEU A 166 -36.98 14.65 -11.12
CA LEU A 166 -37.70 14.55 -9.85
C LEU A 166 -38.44 15.86 -9.55
N THR A 167 -39.70 15.73 -9.16
CA THR A 167 -40.64 16.81 -8.80
C THR A 167 -40.99 16.75 -7.31
N ILE A 168 -41.69 17.77 -6.81
CA ILE A 168 -42.16 17.82 -5.42
C ILE A 168 -43.02 16.59 -5.09
N LEU A 169 -42.82 16.02 -3.89
CA LEU A 169 -43.38 14.76 -3.39
C LEU A 169 -43.03 13.51 -4.21
N ASP A 170 -42.00 13.58 -5.05
CA ASP A 170 -41.30 12.38 -5.49
C ASP A 170 -40.36 11.89 -4.39
N GLU A 171 -40.13 10.58 -4.39
CA GLU A 171 -39.41 9.84 -3.35
C GLU A 171 -38.44 8.88 -4.01
N VAL A 172 -37.23 8.77 -3.47
CA VAL A 172 -36.12 7.97 -3.98
C VAL A 172 -35.65 7.06 -2.86
N VAL A 173 -35.80 5.75 -3.07
CA VAL A 173 -35.41 4.70 -2.13
C VAL A 173 -34.28 3.87 -2.71
N THR A 174 -33.30 3.54 -1.87
CA THR A 174 -32.13 2.72 -2.19
C THR A 174 -32.11 1.49 -1.30
N ASP A 175 -31.80 0.31 -1.85
CA ASP A 175 -31.61 -0.89 -1.05
C ASP A 175 -30.20 -0.94 -0.43
N SER A 176 -29.80 -2.06 0.18
CA SER A 176 -28.46 -2.24 0.78
C SER A 176 -27.29 -2.20 -0.22
N THR A 177 -27.56 -2.15 -1.52
CA THR A 177 -26.58 -1.96 -2.61
C THR A 177 -26.76 -0.64 -3.35
N GLY A 178 -27.97 -0.07 -3.30
CA GLY A 178 -28.39 1.10 -4.05
C GLY A 178 -27.62 2.37 -3.71
N ARG A 179 -27.16 3.09 -4.73
CA ARG A 179 -26.60 4.45 -4.62
C ARG A 179 -27.18 5.31 -5.72
N ALA A 180 -27.56 6.53 -5.37
CA ALA A 180 -28.03 7.51 -6.34
C ALA A 180 -27.33 8.85 -6.14
N GLU A 181 -27.23 9.65 -7.20
CA GLU A 181 -26.93 11.07 -7.10
C GLU A 181 -28.09 11.87 -7.69
N ILE A 182 -28.59 12.85 -6.94
CA ILE A 182 -29.54 13.85 -7.40
C ILE A 182 -28.74 15.13 -7.69
N THR A 183 -28.70 15.52 -8.97
CA THR A 183 -28.13 16.81 -9.40
C THR A 183 -29.24 17.83 -9.60
N PHE A 184 -29.01 19.05 -9.12
CA PHE A 184 -29.86 20.22 -9.31
C PHE A 184 -29.29 21.13 -10.42
N ASP A 185 -30.12 22.02 -10.97
CA ASP A 185 -29.76 22.93 -12.06
C ASP A 185 -28.74 24.02 -11.69
N ASN A 186 -28.54 24.30 -10.40
CA ASN A 186 -27.41 25.11 -9.89
C ASN A 186 -26.09 24.32 -9.71
N GLY A 187 -26.04 23.06 -10.12
CA GLY A 187 -24.87 22.19 -9.94
C GLY A 187 -24.70 21.63 -8.52
N SER A 188 -25.62 21.93 -7.60
CA SER A 188 -25.68 21.24 -6.30
C SER A 188 -25.96 19.75 -6.51
N ARG A 189 -25.37 18.91 -5.65
CA ARG A 189 -25.45 17.45 -5.74
C ARG A 189 -25.73 16.84 -4.38
N VAL A 190 -26.63 15.87 -4.35
CA VAL A 190 -26.93 15.08 -3.15
C VAL A 190 -26.80 13.60 -3.50
N LYS A 191 -25.79 12.94 -2.92
CA LYS A 191 -25.62 11.49 -3.00
C LYS A 191 -26.49 10.83 -1.93
N VAL A 192 -27.29 9.86 -2.34
CA VAL A 192 -28.13 9.02 -1.48
C VAL A 192 -27.43 7.66 -1.36
N ASN A 193 -27.03 7.30 -0.14
CA ASN A 193 -26.27 6.09 0.15
C ASN A 193 -27.19 4.87 0.32
N PRO A 194 -26.65 3.64 0.39
CA PRO A 194 -27.45 2.44 0.56
C PRO A 194 -28.36 2.47 1.79
N SER A 195 -29.50 1.80 1.68
CA SER A 195 -30.56 1.72 2.71
C SER A 195 -31.10 3.10 3.14
N SER A 196 -31.26 4.00 2.17
CA SER A 196 -31.79 5.36 2.39
C SER A 196 -33.09 5.63 1.63
N ASP A 197 -33.90 6.50 2.21
CA ASP A 197 -35.19 6.96 1.72
C ASP A 197 -35.25 8.49 1.77
N LEU A 198 -35.38 9.14 0.61
CA LEU A 198 -35.32 10.59 0.48
C LEU A 198 -36.48 11.14 -0.37
N VAL A 199 -37.19 12.12 0.18
CA VAL A 199 -38.33 12.82 -0.44
C VAL A 199 -37.94 14.23 -0.87
N ILE A 200 -38.43 14.68 -2.03
CA ILE A 200 -38.39 16.08 -2.46
C ILE A 200 -39.56 16.84 -1.81
N GLU A 201 -39.34 17.55 -0.71
CA GLU A 201 -40.43 18.24 0.03
C GLU A 201 -40.83 19.58 -0.60
N GLU A 202 -39.88 20.37 -1.07
CA GLU A 202 -40.15 21.70 -1.61
C GLU A 202 -39.25 22.03 -2.81
N GLN A 203 -39.84 22.63 -3.84
CA GLN A 203 -39.12 23.31 -4.91
C GLN A 203 -39.87 24.61 -5.20
N SER A 204 -39.66 25.67 -4.42
CA SER A 204 -40.37 26.96 -4.59
C SER A 204 -39.53 28.02 -5.30
N TRP A 205 -40.20 28.88 -6.07
CA TRP A 205 -39.61 29.88 -6.97
C TRP A 205 -40.15 31.29 -6.69
N GLU A 206 -39.38 32.32 -7.06
CA GLU A 206 -39.65 33.72 -6.67
C GLU A 206 -41.07 34.21 -6.98
N THR A 207 -41.61 34.97 -6.03
CA THR A 207 -42.63 36.01 -6.28
C THR A 207 -42.33 37.19 -5.36
N GLY A 208 -41.97 38.35 -5.92
CA GLY A 208 -41.63 39.54 -5.14
C GLY A 208 -40.45 39.30 -4.17
N ASN A 209 -40.69 39.47 -2.87
CA ASN A 209 -39.67 39.32 -1.82
C ASN A 209 -39.44 37.87 -1.34
N LYS A 210 -40.14 36.87 -1.88
CA LYS A 210 -39.97 35.46 -1.46
C LYS A 210 -38.76 34.81 -2.14
N LYS A 211 -37.95 34.15 -1.32
CA LYS A 211 -36.72 33.42 -1.67
C LYS A 211 -37.03 32.13 -2.43
N ALA A 212 -36.12 31.68 -3.28
CA ALA A 212 -36.20 30.37 -3.92
C ALA A 212 -35.75 29.30 -2.91
N GLN A 213 -36.54 28.25 -2.70
CA GLN A 213 -36.27 27.23 -1.68
C GLN A 213 -36.30 25.82 -2.28
N VAL A 214 -35.24 25.05 -2.04
CA VAL A 214 -35.19 23.61 -2.32
C VAL A 214 -35.14 22.87 -0.99
N GLY A 215 -36.18 22.10 -0.70
CA GLY A 215 -36.31 21.28 0.50
C GLY A 215 -36.28 19.79 0.16
N LEU A 216 -35.39 19.06 0.83
CA LEU A 216 -35.27 17.61 0.80
C LEU A 216 -35.49 17.06 2.21
N ASN A 217 -36.01 15.84 2.34
CA ASN A 217 -36.14 15.16 3.63
C ASN A 217 -35.68 13.71 3.52
N LEU A 218 -34.65 13.37 4.29
CA LEU A 218 -34.08 12.04 4.42
C LEU A 218 -34.81 11.31 5.55
N ILE A 219 -35.81 10.50 5.19
CA ILE A 219 -36.66 9.76 6.12
C ILE A 219 -35.82 8.75 6.91
N ALA A 220 -34.96 8.01 6.21
CA ALA A 220 -34.04 7.03 6.76
C ALA A 220 -32.74 6.96 5.94
N GLY A 221 -31.67 6.44 6.55
CA GLY A 221 -30.38 6.21 5.90
C GLY A 221 -29.50 7.47 5.88
N LYS A 222 -28.64 7.61 4.86
CA LYS A 222 -27.54 8.58 4.82
C LYS A 222 -27.49 9.34 3.49
N ALA A 223 -27.20 10.63 3.55
CA ALA A 223 -26.98 11.47 2.37
C ALA A 223 -25.76 12.39 2.54
N TYR A 224 -24.98 12.51 1.47
CA TYR A 224 -23.85 13.45 1.37
C TYR A 224 -24.26 14.55 0.39
N ALA A 225 -24.17 15.81 0.82
CA ALA A 225 -24.63 16.95 0.06
C ALA A 225 -23.48 17.93 -0.20
N LYS A 226 -23.22 18.21 -1.48
CA LYS A 226 -22.34 19.28 -1.95
C LYS A 226 -23.21 20.33 -2.62
N ILE A 227 -23.54 21.39 -1.89
CA ILE A 227 -24.41 22.45 -2.38
C ILE A 227 -23.55 23.59 -2.92
N SER A 228 -23.79 24.00 -4.17
CA SER A 228 -23.07 25.11 -4.80
C SER A 228 -23.33 26.42 -4.05
N LYS A 229 -22.31 27.29 -3.94
CA LYS A 229 -22.48 28.63 -3.34
C LYS A 229 -23.52 29.41 -4.14
N LEU A 230 -24.62 29.75 -3.46
CA LEU A 230 -25.81 30.37 -4.05
C LEU A 230 -25.48 31.82 -4.40
N GLY A 231 -25.26 32.10 -5.70
CA GLY A 231 -24.74 33.38 -6.17
C GLY A 231 -25.64 34.59 -5.88
N ASP A 232 -26.96 34.37 -5.81
CA ASP A 232 -27.93 35.36 -5.39
C ASP A 232 -28.29 35.20 -3.90
N LYS A 233 -28.30 36.31 -3.15
CA LYS A 233 -28.64 36.39 -1.70
C LYS A 233 -30.08 35.97 -1.36
N LYS A 234 -30.82 35.41 -2.32
CA LYS A 234 -32.25 35.09 -2.26
C LYS A 234 -32.56 33.59 -2.38
N GLU A 235 -31.57 32.72 -2.40
CA GLU A 235 -31.80 31.27 -2.46
C GLU A 235 -31.51 30.60 -1.11
N SER A 236 -32.22 29.52 -0.82
CA SER A 236 -32.02 28.68 0.35
C SER A 236 -32.19 27.21 -0.01
N PHE A 237 -31.33 26.36 0.53
CA PHE A 237 -31.44 24.91 0.41
C PHE A 237 -31.62 24.34 1.82
N SER A 238 -32.46 23.33 1.99
CA SER A 238 -32.63 22.62 3.27
C SER A 238 -32.64 21.11 3.07
N LEU A 239 -31.94 20.39 3.95
CA LEU A 239 -31.99 18.93 4.06
C LEU A 239 -32.49 18.58 5.47
N GLY A 240 -33.69 18.02 5.53
CA GLY A 240 -34.36 17.54 6.72
C GLY A 240 -34.14 16.07 6.98
N THR A 241 -34.48 15.67 8.20
CA THR A 241 -34.84 14.33 8.64
C THR A 241 -36.17 14.44 9.41
N PRO A 242 -36.82 13.33 9.84
CA PRO A 242 -37.99 13.39 10.71
C PRO A 242 -37.79 14.09 12.07
N THR A 243 -36.55 14.41 12.44
CA THR A 243 -36.17 14.90 13.77
C THR A 243 -35.48 16.27 13.72
N ALA A 244 -34.81 16.65 12.63
CA ALA A 244 -34.11 17.92 12.51
C ALA A 244 -34.03 18.42 11.05
N VAL A 245 -33.60 19.66 10.85
CA VAL A 245 -33.39 20.26 9.52
C VAL A 245 -32.13 21.12 9.49
N ALA A 246 -31.34 20.94 8.43
CA ALA A 246 -30.15 21.72 8.13
C ALA A 246 -30.51 22.85 7.16
N GLY A 247 -30.28 24.10 7.54
CA GLY A 247 -30.34 25.26 6.67
C GLY A 247 -28.98 25.50 6.01
N ILE A 248 -28.92 25.46 4.68
CA ILE A 248 -27.66 25.34 3.92
C ILE A 248 -27.41 26.59 3.05
N ARG A 249 -26.14 27.01 2.98
CA ARG A 249 -25.66 28.09 2.11
C ARG A 249 -24.29 27.81 1.50
N GLY A 250 -24.23 26.84 0.58
CA GLY A 250 -23.03 26.58 -0.20
C GLY A 250 -21.95 25.87 0.62
N THR A 251 -22.15 24.57 0.83
CA THR A 251 -21.60 23.79 1.95
C THR A 251 -21.41 22.34 1.50
N GLU A 252 -20.37 21.68 2.00
CA GLU A 252 -20.24 20.22 2.00
C GLU A 252 -20.55 19.65 3.39
N PHE A 253 -21.48 18.70 3.46
CA PHE A 253 -21.94 18.11 4.72
C PHE A 253 -22.60 16.74 4.51
N VAL A 254 -22.78 16.03 5.62
CA VAL A 254 -23.40 14.70 5.70
C VAL A 254 -24.57 14.75 6.66
N VAL A 255 -25.70 14.16 6.27
CA VAL A 255 -26.85 13.94 7.16
C VAL A 255 -27.18 12.46 7.20
N GLU A 256 -27.47 11.94 8.39
CA GLU A 256 -27.96 10.58 8.58
C GLU A 256 -29.21 10.58 9.46
N SER A 257 -30.22 9.82 9.05
CA SER A 257 -31.43 9.50 9.82
C SER A 257 -31.36 8.02 10.21
N LYS A 258 -31.01 7.76 11.48
CA LYS A 258 -30.89 6.41 12.04
C LYS A 258 -32.27 5.73 12.17
N PRO A 259 -32.35 4.39 12.31
CA PRO A 259 -33.64 3.67 12.40
C PRO A 259 -34.53 4.07 13.60
N ASP A 260 -33.92 4.56 14.68
CA ASP A 260 -34.61 5.14 15.85
C ASP A 260 -35.06 6.60 15.63
N ARG A 261 -34.84 7.15 14.43
CA ARG A 261 -35.01 8.56 14.01
C ARG A 261 -34.02 9.53 14.65
N THR A 262 -32.94 9.07 15.27
CA THR A 262 -31.83 9.95 15.67
C THR A 262 -31.20 10.57 14.42
N ALA A 263 -31.11 11.90 14.40
CA ALA A 263 -30.53 12.65 13.30
C ALA A 263 -29.08 13.04 13.61
N LEU A 264 -28.17 12.75 12.69
CA LEU A 264 -26.78 13.17 12.74
C LEU A 264 -26.49 14.18 11.63
N LEU A 265 -25.75 15.24 11.94
CA LEU A 265 -25.20 16.20 10.99
C LEU A 265 -23.68 16.25 11.18
N SER A 266 -22.92 16.13 10.10
CA SER A 266 -21.46 16.38 10.07
C SER A 266 -21.15 17.43 9.00
N VAL A 267 -20.49 18.52 9.38
CA VAL A 267 -20.24 19.69 8.51
C VAL A 267 -18.76 19.73 8.12
N TRP A 268 -18.47 19.75 6.82
CA TRP A 268 -17.09 19.73 6.31
C TRP A 268 -16.62 21.09 5.78
N GLU A 269 -17.51 21.87 5.15
CA GLU A 269 -17.19 23.22 4.62
C GLU A 269 -18.30 24.23 4.92
N ASP A 270 -17.92 25.42 5.41
CA ASP A 270 -18.79 26.56 5.80
C ASP A 270 -19.80 26.26 6.94
N ASP A 271 -20.12 27.28 7.74
CA ASP A 271 -20.98 27.13 8.92
C ASP A 271 -22.45 26.88 8.56
N MET A 272 -23.10 26.02 9.34
CA MET A 272 -24.50 25.60 9.14
C MET A 272 -25.41 25.93 10.32
N MET A 273 -26.71 26.03 10.05
CA MET A 273 -27.74 26.10 11.09
C MET A 273 -28.53 24.80 11.15
N TRP A 274 -28.57 24.17 12.32
CA TRP A 274 -29.22 22.90 12.60
C TRP A 274 -30.37 23.11 13.60
N ARG A 275 -31.59 22.72 13.24
CA ARG A 275 -32.80 22.96 14.04
C ARG A 275 -33.60 21.68 14.22
N GLY A 276 -33.89 21.29 15.46
CA GLY A 276 -34.79 20.16 15.75
C GLY A 276 -36.23 20.45 15.31
N GLN A 277 -36.95 19.47 14.79
CA GLN A 277 -38.35 19.59 14.36
C GLN A 277 -39.34 19.48 15.54
N ILE A 278 -39.19 20.38 16.53
CA ILE A 278 -40.09 20.50 17.68
C ILE A 278 -40.55 21.94 17.89
N ALA A 279 -41.66 22.11 18.62
CA ALA A 279 -42.14 23.43 19.02
C ALA A 279 -41.06 24.21 19.79
N ASN A 280 -40.87 25.48 19.45
CA ASN A 280 -39.88 26.39 20.09
C ASN A 280 -38.42 25.90 20.04
N SER A 281 -38.08 25.02 19.09
CA SER A 281 -36.69 24.64 18.80
C SER A 281 -35.83 25.85 18.46
N ARG A 282 -34.61 25.89 19.01
CA ARG A 282 -33.62 26.94 18.73
C ARG A 282 -32.69 26.49 17.61
N ASP A 283 -32.22 27.44 16.81
CA ASP A 283 -31.13 27.17 15.86
C ASP A 283 -29.83 26.90 16.63
N ARG A 284 -29.16 25.80 16.27
CA ARG A 284 -27.79 25.49 16.67
C ARG A 284 -26.87 25.79 15.49
N ALA A 285 -25.93 26.72 15.68
CA ALA A 285 -24.82 26.85 14.74
C ALA A 285 -23.89 25.63 14.88
N VAL A 286 -23.48 25.05 13.76
CA VAL A 286 -22.50 23.95 13.68
C VAL A 286 -21.43 24.42 12.70
N ALA A 287 -20.19 24.57 13.19
CA ALA A 287 -19.11 25.14 12.39
C ALA A 287 -18.49 24.09 11.44
N ALA A 288 -17.74 24.55 10.44
CA ALA A 288 -16.96 23.67 9.58
C ALA A 288 -15.98 22.81 10.41
N GLY A 289 -15.97 21.49 10.17
CA GLY A 289 -15.21 20.52 10.96
C GLY A 289 -15.92 20.03 12.24
N GLN A 290 -17.19 20.42 12.46
CA GLN A 290 -18.00 19.97 13.60
C GLN A 290 -19.24 19.17 13.16
N GLY A 291 -19.79 18.40 14.09
CA GLY A 291 -21.06 17.69 13.93
C GLY A 291 -21.97 17.84 15.15
N SER A 292 -23.23 17.44 15.01
CA SER A 292 -24.23 17.50 16.07
C SER A 292 -25.26 16.38 15.91
N ARG A 293 -25.74 15.86 17.04
CA ARG A 293 -26.83 14.89 17.12
C ARG A 293 -28.13 15.59 17.53
N CYS A 294 -29.26 15.15 16.99
CA CYS A 294 -30.59 15.52 17.49
C CYS A 294 -31.38 14.23 17.73
N LEU A 295 -31.73 13.99 19.00
CA LEU A 295 -32.59 12.87 19.38
C LEU A 295 -34.07 13.18 19.08
N PRO A 296 -34.92 12.17 18.81
CA PRO A 296 -36.33 12.38 18.52
C PRO A 296 -37.04 13.16 19.63
N GLY A 297 -37.76 14.22 19.27
CA GLY A 297 -38.49 15.06 20.23
C GLY A 297 -37.62 16.00 21.08
N GLN A 298 -36.31 16.11 20.81
CA GLN A 298 -35.38 16.96 21.56
C GLN A 298 -34.84 18.13 20.72
N GLN A 299 -34.12 19.06 21.37
CA GLN A 299 -33.32 20.07 20.66
C GLN A 299 -31.97 19.48 20.22
N PRO A 300 -31.32 20.02 19.18
CA PRO A 300 -29.99 19.59 18.79
C PRO A 300 -28.97 19.77 19.91
N GLU A 301 -28.17 18.74 20.13
CA GLU A 301 -27.06 18.72 21.09
C GLU A 301 -25.99 19.78 20.70
N PRO A 302 -25.16 20.23 21.66
CA PRO A 302 -24.01 21.09 21.34
C PRO A 302 -23.11 20.46 20.26
N PRO A 303 -22.49 21.26 19.38
CA PRO A 303 -21.55 20.74 18.41
C PRO A 303 -20.35 20.04 19.06
N LEU A 304 -19.86 19.00 18.39
CA LEU A 304 -18.64 18.26 18.72
C LEU A 304 -17.67 18.35 17.54
N ASP A 305 -16.37 18.40 17.81
CA ASP A 305 -15.36 18.35 16.75
C ASP A 305 -15.36 16.97 16.08
N LEU A 306 -15.37 16.95 14.75
CA LEU A 306 -15.41 15.70 14.00
C LEU A 306 -14.10 14.90 14.11
N PRO A 307 -14.15 13.56 14.09
CA PRO A 307 -12.96 12.74 14.16
C PRO A 307 -12.07 12.96 12.93
N LYS A 308 -10.75 13.08 13.14
CA LYS A 308 -9.79 13.21 12.05
C LYS A 308 -9.52 11.85 11.41
N PRO A 309 -9.44 11.76 10.08
CA PRO A 309 -9.25 10.48 9.38
C PRO A 309 -7.85 9.89 9.62
N PRO A 310 -7.72 8.56 9.77
CA PRO A 310 -6.44 7.90 9.97
C PRO A 310 -5.53 8.12 8.77
N ARG A 311 -4.21 8.20 8.99
CA ARG A 311 -3.25 8.45 7.92
C ARG A 311 -3.12 7.19 7.05
N PRO A 312 -3.45 7.25 5.74
CA PRO A 312 -3.22 6.14 4.82
C PRO A 312 -1.72 5.83 4.63
N ILE A 313 -1.37 4.55 4.69
CA ILE A 313 0.00 4.03 4.57
C ILE A 313 0.19 3.38 3.19
N THR A 314 -0.56 2.32 2.89
CA THR A 314 -0.52 1.59 1.62
C THR A 314 -1.92 1.51 1.02
N PRO A 315 -2.11 1.61 -0.31
CA PRO A 315 -1.13 2.10 -1.28
C PRO A 315 -0.66 3.52 -1.01
N ALA A 316 0.49 3.90 -1.57
CA ALA A 316 0.85 5.31 -1.61
C ALA A 316 -0.11 6.10 -2.53
N ALA A 317 -0.13 7.42 -2.44
CA ALA A 317 -0.87 8.23 -3.41
C ALA A 317 -0.18 8.10 -4.78
N ASN A 318 -0.95 7.78 -5.83
CA ASN A 318 -0.47 7.55 -7.20
C ASN A 318 0.47 6.34 -7.33
N ASP A 319 0.36 5.36 -6.42
CA ASP A 319 1.11 4.11 -6.50
C ASP A 319 0.67 3.25 -7.69
N THR A 320 1.55 2.35 -8.14
CA THR A 320 1.28 1.43 -9.26
C THR A 320 1.34 -0.01 -8.78
N PHE A 321 0.18 -0.67 -8.79
CA PHE A 321 0.03 -2.08 -8.44
C PHE A 321 0.11 -2.93 -9.70
N PHE A 322 1.18 -3.71 -9.84
CA PHE A 322 1.27 -4.73 -10.87
C PHE A 322 0.42 -5.94 -10.47
N TYR A 323 -0.39 -6.48 -11.39
CA TYR A 323 -1.26 -7.62 -11.10
C TYR A 323 -1.30 -8.63 -12.25
N ASN A 324 -1.44 -9.90 -11.90
CA ASN A 324 -1.77 -10.96 -12.85
C ASN A 324 -3.27 -11.30 -12.71
N PRO A 325 -4.13 -11.09 -13.74
CA PRO A 325 -5.57 -11.39 -13.67
C PRO A 325 -5.88 -12.89 -13.60
N ASP A 326 -4.92 -13.75 -13.95
CA ASP A 326 -5.04 -15.20 -13.91
C ASP A 326 -4.58 -15.78 -12.55
N LYS A 327 -3.82 -14.99 -11.77
CA LYS A 327 -3.41 -15.25 -10.38
C LYS A 327 -3.57 -13.99 -9.50
N PRO A 328 -4.80 -13.48 -9.28
CA PRO A 328 -5.00 -12.16 -8.67
C PRO A 328 -4.61 -12.12 -7.19
N LYS A 329 -3.48 -11.45 -6.88
CA LYS A 329 -3.12 -11.03 -5.53
C LYS A 329 -4.07 -9.92 -5.04
N SER A 330 -4.40 -9.94 -3.74
CA SER A 330 -5.17 -8.86 -3.11
C SER A 330 -4.33 -7.58 -2.99
N ILE A 331 -4.97 -6.45 -3.26
CA ILE A 331 -4.47 -5.11 -2.92
C ILE A 331 -4.78 -4.87 -1.44
N ASN A 332 -3.76 -4.60 -0.64
CA ASN A 332 -3.92 -4.34 0.79
C ASN A 332 -3.92 -2.82 1.05
N PHE A 333 -5.07 -2.31 1.43
CA PHE A 333 -5.24 -0.95 1.96
C PHE A 333 -4.92 -0.98 3.45
N THR A 334 -4.06 -0.07 3.92
CA THR A 334 -3.60 0.00 5.32
C THR A 334 -3.46 1.46 5.77
N TRP A 335 -3.67 1.71 7.06
CA TRP A 335 -3.64 3.06 7.64
C TRP A 335 -3.17 3.02 9.11
N THR A 336 -2.85 4.18 9.67
CA THR A 336 -2.47 4.27 11.09
C THR A 336 -3.63 3.93 12.01
N ARG A 337 -3.39 3.06 13.00
CA ARG A 337 -4.35 2.75 14.05
C ARG A 337 -4.67 3.99 14.91
N GLN A 338 -5.95 4.20 15.19
CA GLN A 338 -6.48 5.21 16.09
C GLN A 338 -7.58 4.55 16.93
N GLY A 339 -7.62 4.82 18.24
CA GLY A 339 -8.61 4.24 19.15
C GLY A 339 -9.88 5.10 19.24
N GLY A 340 -11.02 4.48 19.54
CA GLY A 340 -12.31 5.19 19.68
C GLY A 340 -12.90 5.73 18.38
N ILE A 341 -12.43 5.23 17.23
CA ILE A 341 -12.97 5.56 15.91
C ILE A 341 -13.07 4.33 15.02
N LYS A 342 -14.04 4.34 14.11
CA LYS A 342 -14.15 3.42 12.97
C LYS A 342 -13.58 4.11 11.74
N THR A 343 -12.80 3.39 10.95
CA THR A 343 -12.36 3.86 9.65
C THR A 343 -13.39 3.51 8.59
N HIS A 344 -13.76 4.47 7.76
CA HIS A 344 -14.60 4.26 6.59
C HIS A 344 -13.76 4.43 5.33
N LEU A 345 -13.58 3.33 4.59
CA LEU A 345 -12.87 3.24 3.32
C LEU A 345 -13.87 3.17 2.17
N ILE A 346 -13.73 4.07 1.19
CA ILE A 346 -14.37 3.95 -0.12
C ILE A 346 -13.30 3.70 -1.18
N VAL A 347 -13.53 2.71 -2.04
CA VAL A 347 -12.77 2.44 -3.27
C VAL A 347 -13.75 2.46 -4.44
N ALA A 348 -13.43 3.17 -5.52
CA ALA A 348 -14.28 3.37 -6.69
C ALA A 348 -13.47 3.34 -8.00
N LYS A 349 -14.16 3.26 -9.15
CA LYS A 349 -13.55 3.29 -10.49
C LYS A 349 -13.38 4.70 -11.07
N ASP A 350 -14.02 5.71 -10.47
CA ASP A 350 -13.96 7.11 -10.90
C ASP A 350 -13.53 8.06 -9.77
N TYR A 351 -13.00 9.23 -10.17
CA TYR A 351 -12.49 10.24 -9.24
C TYR A 351 -13.58 10.87 -8.35
N GLU A 352 -14.83 10.95 -8.81
CA GLU A 352 -15.93 11.50 -8.01
C GLU A 352 -16.49 10.49 -7.00
N LEU A 353 -15.94 9.27 -6.91
CA LEU A 353 -16.37 8.19 -6.02
C LEU A 353 -17.86 7.87 -6.21
N LYS A 354 -18.23 7.52 -7.44
CA LYS A 354 -19.58 7.14 -7.86
C LYS A 354 -19.67 5.64 -8.09
N GLU A 355 -18.79 5.09 -8.93
CA GLU A 355 -18.67 3.66 -9.24
C GLU A 355 -17.95 2.91 -8.11
N VAL A 356 -18.62 2.79 -6.96
CA VAL A 356 -18.07 2.17 -5.76
C VAL A 356 -17.83 0.67 -5.98
N VAL A 357 -16.61 0.23 -5.68
CA VAL A 357 -16.15 -1.17 -5.71
C VAL A 357 -16.09 -1.75 -4.30
N ALA A 358 -15.75 -0.93 -3.31
CA ALA A 358 -15.80 -1.27 -1.90
C ALA A 358 -16.21 -0.05 -1.07
N ASP A 359 -17.08 -0.27 -0.09
CA ASP A 359 -17.49 0.67 0.95
C ASP A 359 -17.45 -0.13 2.25
N VAL A 360 -16.55 0.25 3.15
CA VAL A 360 -16.17 -0.57 4.31
C VAL A 360 -15.99 0.32 5.53
N VAL A 361 -16.85 0.12 6.53
CA VAL A 361 -16.69 0.69 7.87
C VAL A 361 -16.10 -0.38 8.79
N THR A 362 -14.94 -0.11 9.41
CA THR A 362 -14.23 -1.09 10.24
C THR A 362 -13.35 -0.47 11.32
N GLU A 363 -13.15 -1.17 12.43
CA GLU A 363 -12.20 -0.82 13.50
C GLU A 363 -10.78 -1.33 13.22
N LYS A 364 -10.60 -2.11 12.15
CA LYS A 364 -9.29 -2.63 11.71
C LYS A 364 -8.45 -1.55 11.05
N GLU A 365 -7.13 -1.72 11.13
CA GLU A 365 -6.12 -0.88 10.46
C GLU A 365 -5.86 -1.27 8.99
N SER A 366 -6.68 -2.17 8.41
CA SER A 366 -6.49 -2.67 7.04
C SER A 366 -7.74 -3.26 6.39
N PHE A 367 -7.74 -3.28 5.06
CA PHE A 367 -8.73 -3.97 4.21
C PHE A 367 -8.04 -4.55 2.96
N SER A 368 -8.45 -5.74 2.52
CA SER A 368 -7.90 -6.42 1.35
C SER A 368 -8.94 -6.52 0.23
N LEU A 369 -8.66 -5.90 -0.91
CA LEU A 369 -9.49 -5.96 -2.12
C LEU A 369 -8.86 -6.89 -3.16
N LYS A 370 -9.61 -7.84 -3.71
CA LYS A 370 -9.17 -8.53 -4.94
C LYS A 370 -9.60 -7.70 -6.15
N PRO A 371 -8.68 -7.25 -7.02
CA PRO A 371 -9.04 -6.57 -8.24
C PRO A 371 -9.77 -7.52 -9.19
N GLY A 372 -10.62 -6.96 -10.06
CA GLY A 372 -11.23 -7.72 -11.15
C GLY A 372 -10.26 -7.93 -12.32
N LYS A 373 -10.81 -8.19 -13.51
CA LYS A 373 -10.02 -8.45 -14.72
C LYS A 373 -9.80 -7.23 -15.61
N THR A 374 -10.53 -6.13 -15.38
CA THR A 374 -10.71 -5.03 -16.33
C THR A 374 -10.46 -3.64 -15.72
N GLU A 375 -9.88 -3.58 -14.53
CA GLU A 375 -9.66 -2.36 -13.77
C GLU A 375 -8.26 -1.81 -14.02
N ASP A 376 -8.17 -0.65 -14.66
CA ASP A 376 -6.90 0.05 -14.94
C ASP A 376 -6.51 1.05 -13.83
N VAL A 377 -7.49 1.59 -13.10
CA VAL A 377 -7.31 2.58 -12.03
C VAL A 377 -8.38 2.38 -10.95
N PHE A 378 -7.98 2.49 -9.69
CA PHE A 378 -8.90 2.75 -8.58
C PHE A 378 -8.67 4.13 -7.98
N TYR A 379 -9.77 4.75 -7.56
CA TYR A 379 -9.80 5.95 -6.75
C TYR A 379 -10.27 5.59 -5.36
N TRP A 380 -9.65 6.11 -4.31
CA TRP A 380 -10.00 5.71 -2.95
C TRP A 380 -9.79 6.79 -1.92
N MET A 381 -10.48 6.65 -0.79
CA MET A 381 -10.65 7.68 0.21
C MET A 381 -10.84 7.05 1.58
N LEU A 382 -10.29 7.68 2.62
CA LEU A 382 -10.51 7.33 4.02
C LEU A 382 -11.19 8.47 4.76
N THR A 383 -12.22 8.16 5.54
CA THR A 383 -12.73 9.02 6.62
C THR A 383 -12.76 8.27 7.96
N ALA A 384 -13.00 8.99 9.05
CA ALA A 384 -13.22 8.46 10.38
C ALA A 384 -14.68 8.66 10.80
N ILE A 385 -15.22 7.72 11.56
CA ILE A 385 -16.55 7.77 12.18
C ILE A 385 -16.35 7.55 13.69
N ASP A 386 -16.93 8.41 14.52
CA ASP A 386 -16.84 8.28 15.98
C ASP A 386 -17.85 7.26 16.56
N ASP A 387 -17.82 7.07 17.89
CA ASP A 387 -18.69 6.12 18.58
C ASP A 387 -20.19 6.48 18.52
N ILE A 388 -20.55 7.75 18.25
CA ILE A 388 -21.96 8.17 18.08
C ILE A 388 -22.39 8.23 16.60
N GLY A 389 -21.45 8.02 15.66
CA GLY A 389 -21.70 7.93 14.24
C GLY A 389 -21.45 9.20 13.43
N LEU A 390 -20.88 10.26 14.03
CA LEU A 390 -20.48 11.46 13.29
C LEU A 390 -19.26 11.16 12.41
N GLU A 391 -19.22 11.73 11.21
CA GLU A 391 -18.23 11.38 10.19
C GLU A 391 -17.35 12.57 9.81
N GLY A 392 -16.04 12.36 9.95
CA GLY A 392 -15.00 13.33 9.62
C GLY A 392 -14.97 13.75 8.16
N GLN A 393 -14.33 14.89 7.93
CA GLN A 393 -13.91 15.23 6.57
C GLN A 393 -12.88 14.19 6.09
N PRO A 394 -13.04 13.62 4.89
CA PRO A 394 -12.13 12.60 4.37
C PRO A 394 -10.75 13.15 4.00
N TRP A 395 -9.76 12.25 3.90
CA TRP A 395 -8.53 12.55 3.13
C TRP A 395 -8.88 12.83 1.65
N PRO A 396 -8.19 13.75 0.96
CA PRO A 396 -8.31 13.91 -0.49
C PRO A 396 -8.17 12.58 -1.24
N THR A 397 -9.03 12.38 -2.24
CA THR A 397 -9.09 11.18 -3.08
C THR A 397 -7.72 10.83 -3.63
N ARG A 398 -7.28 9.60 -3.37
CA ARG A 398 -6.03 9.02 -3.87
C ARG A 398 -6.29 8.19 -5.12
N THR A 399 -5.31 8.14 -6.02
CA THR A 399 -5.31 7.20 -7.14
C THR A 399 -4.41 6.01 -6.85
N LEU A 400 -4.77 4.85 -7.38
CA LEU A 400 -3.95 3.65 -7.50
C LEU A 400 -4.07 3.17 -8.95
N ARG A 401 -2.96 3.11 -9.67
CA ARG A 401 -2.93 2.56 -11.04
C ARG A 401 -2.73 1.05 -10.97
N LEU A 402 -3.50 0.31 -11.76
CA LEU A 402 -3.31 -1.11 -11.96
C LEU A 402 -2.60 -1.32 -13.30
N VAL A 403 -1.58 -2.18 -13.31
CA VAL A 403 -0.84 -2.52 -14.52
C VAL A 403 -0.79 -4.04 -14.65
N ARG A 404 -1.41 -4.58 -15.70
CA ARG A 404 -1.37 -6.00 -15.98
C ARG A 404 0.09 -6.44 -16.24
N LYS A 405 0.59 -7.37 -15.44
CA LYS A 405 1.87 -8.04 -15.64
C LYS A 405 1.66 -9.54 -15.47
N ILE A 406 1.90 -10.31 -16.53
CA ILE A 406 1.75 -11.77 -16.56
C ILE A 406 3.10 -12.51 -16.70
N GLU A 407 4.15 -11.80 -17.09
CA GLU A 407 5.50 -12.35 -17.21
C GLU A 407 6.20 -12.36 -15.85
N GLY A 408 6.91 -13.47 -15.58
CA GLY A 408 7.75 -13.62 -14.39
C GLY A 408 8.88 -12.59 -14.30
N PRO A 409 9.44 -12.37 -13.10
CA PRO A 409 10.68 -11.60 -12.96
C PRO A 409 11.81 -12.32 -13.70
N ARG A 410 12.69 -11.56 -14.36
CA ARG A 410 13.91 -12.13 -14.96
C ARG A 410 14.74 -12.78 -13.86
N LEU A 411 15.06 -14.07 -13.99
CA LEU A 411 15.94 -14.79 -13.07
C LEU A 411 17.17 -15.30 -13.84
N ARG A 412 18.37 -15.04 -13.31
CA ARG A 412 19.64 -15.58 -13.82
C ARG A 412 20.44 -16.13 -12.66
N ILE A 413 20.94 -17.35 -12.80
CA ILE A 413 21.87 -17.97 -11.83
C ILE A 413 23.29 -17.82 -12.37
N GLY A 414 24.18 -17.25 -11.58
CA GLY A 414 25.61 -17.15 -11.89
C GLY A 414 26.34 -18.43 -11.47
N ARG A 415 26.10 -18.88 -10.22
CA ARG A 415 26.52 -20.17 -9.67
C ARG A 415 25.44 -20.78 -8.77
N PRO A 416 25.34 -22.11 -8.68
CA PRO A 416 26.10 -23.09 -9.48
C PRO A 416 25.67 -23.14 -10.94
N LYS A 417 26.49 -23.79 -11.76
CA LYS A 417 26.11 -24.24 -13.10
C LYS A 417 25.52 -25.65 -13.06
N MET A 418 24.75 -26.00 -14.08
CA MET A 418 24.19 -27.35 -14.22
C MET A 418 25.33 -28.38 -14.31
N GLY A 419 25.29 -29.41 -13.46
CA GLY A 419 26.30 -30.46 -13.37
C GLY A 419 27.59 -30.07 -12.62
N GLU A 420 27.63 -28.93 -11.95
CA GLU A 420 28.81 -28.48 -11.20
C GLU A 420 29.19 -29.47 -10.08
N LYS A 421 30.49 -29.77 -9.97
CA LYS A 421 31.06 -30.67 -8.96
C LYS A 421 31.78 -29.87 -7.89
N VAL A 422 31.44 -30.10 -6.63
CA VAL A 422 32.01 -29.38 -5.47
C VAL A 422 32.52 -30.34 -4.41
N ASN A 423 33.54 -29.92 -3.66
CA ASN A 423 34.21 -30.72 -2.62
C ASN A 423 33.87 -30.26 -1.18
N GLN A 424 32.92 -29.34 -1.01
CA GLN A 424 32.50 -28.78 0.28
C GLN A 424 30.99 -28.96 0.48
N LEU A 425 30.57 -29.23 1.73
CA LEU A 425 29.15 -29.34 2.13
C LEU A 425 28.43 -27.98 2.24
N LYS A 426 29.11 -26.89 1.89
CA LYS A 426 28.58 -25.53 1.84
C LYS A 426 28.97 -24.92 0.50
N MET A 427 28.06 -24.22 -0.14
CA MET A 427 28.36 -23.41 -1.32
C MET A 427 27.52 -22.14 -1.34
N LEU A 428 27.97 -21.12 -2.07
CA LEU A 428 27.15 -19.97 -2.41
C LEU A 428 26.31 -20.28 -3.65
N VAL A 429 25.05 -19.86 -3.62
CA VAL A 429 24.19 -19.73 -4.80
C VAL A 429 24.09 -18.24 -5.09
N ASP A 430 24.61 -17.82 -6.24
CA ASP A 430 24.67 -16.42 -6.67
C ASP A 430 23.93 -16.20 -8.00
N GLY A 431 23.48 -14.97 -8.22
CA GLY A 431 22.73 -14.61 -9.41
C GLY A 431 22.10 -13.24 -9.32
N SER A 432 21.20 -12.94 -10.27
CA SER A 432 20.50 -11.66 -10.38
C SER A 432 19.03 -11.86 -10.69
N THR A 433 18.16 -11.03 -10.13
CA THR A 433 16.73 -10.97 -10.47
C THR A 433 16.21 -9.53 -10.56
N ASP A 434 15.03 -9.33 -11.16
CA ASP A 434 14.38 -8.01 -11.21
C ASP A 434 14.17 -7.42 -9.79
N LEU A 435 14.29 -6.10 -9.67
CA LEU A 435 14.12 -5.38 -8.39
C LEU A 435 12.72 -5.57 -7.78
N LYS A 436 12.65 -5.50 -6.45
CA LYS A 436 11.41 -5.62 -5.65
C LYS A 436 10.69 -6.97 -5.79
N THR A 437 11.45 -8.01 -6.11
CA THR A 437 11.05 -9.42 -6.17
C THR A 437 11.28 -10.10 -4.80
N GLU A 438 10.54 -11.15 -4.50
CA GLU A 438 10.80 -12.06 -3.37
C GLU A 438 11.57 -13.27 -3.90
N LEU A 439 12.69 -13.63 -3.28
CA LEU A 439 13.55 -14.74 -3.71
C LEU A 439 13.53 -15.86 -2.66
N ALA A 440 13.49 -17.11 -3.11
CA ALA A 440 13.67 -18.29 -2.29
C ALA A 440 14.64 -19.28 -2.94
N ILE A 441 15.54 -19.85 -2.15
CA ILE A 441 16.50 -20.87 -2.57
C ILE A 441 16.24 -22.12 -1.73
N ASN A 442 15.97 -23.25 -2.38
CA ASN A 442 15.49 -24.49 -1.77
C ASN A 442 14.29 -24.28 -0.82
N GLY A 443 13.40 -23.36 -1.18
CA GLY A 443 12.22 -22.98 -0.38
C GLY A 443 12.50 -22.05 0.80
N LYS A 444 13.76 -21.71 1.10
CA LYS A 444 14.13 -20.74 2.13
C LYS A 444 14.25 -19.35 1.53
N ALA A 445 13.65 -18.34 2.17
CA ALA A 445 13.77 -16.95 1.74
C ALA A 445 15.23 -16.47 1.69
N ALA A 446 15.56 -15.69 0.67
CA ALA A 446 16.88 -15.20 0.31
C ALA A 446 16.86 -13.68 0.12
N LEU A 447 17.92 -12.98 0.51
CA LEU A 447 18.01 -11.53 0.36
C LEU A 447 18.51 -11.13 -1.04
N ILE A 448 17.97 -10.01 -1.53
CA ILE A 448 18.37 -9.39 -2.80
C ILE A 448 18.95 -8.01 -2.48
N SER A 449 20.10 -7.69 -3.07
CA SER A 449 20.71 -6.37 -2.99
C SER A 449 19.89 -5.29 -3.71
N ALA A 450 20.24 -4.01 -3.47
CA ALA A 450 19.62 -2.89 -4.17
C ALA A 450 19.87 -2.89 -5.70
N ALA A 451 20.84 -3.66 -6.19
CA ALA A 451 21.14 -3.83 -7.61
C ALA A 451 20.34 -4.96 -8.29
N GLY A 452 19.70 -5.85 -7.52
CA GLY A 452 19.02 -7.05 -8.01
C GLY A 452 19.84 -8.34 -7.86
N ASP A 453 21.10 -8.23 -7.46
CA ASP A 453 21.99 -9.38 -7.24
C ASP A 453 21.73 -10.05 -5.88
N PHE A 454 21.91 -11.37 -5.81
CA PHE A 454 21.83 -12.17 -4.59
C PHE A 454 23.02 -13.12 -4.48
N SER A 455 23.38 -13.50 -3.25
CA SER A 455 24.40 -14.51 -2.97
C SER A 455 24.15 -15.11 -1.58
N GLU A 456 23.66 -16.34 -1.52
CA GLU A 456 23.26 -17.00 -0.26
C GLU A 456 23.96 -18.35 -0.08
N PRO A 457 24.45 -18.67 1.13
CA PRO A 457 25.04 -19.97 1.42
C PRO A 457 23.96 -21.05 1.61
N ILE A 458 24.08 -22.14 0.85
CA ILE A 458 23.29 -23.36 1.05
C ILE A 458 24.13 -24.49 1.65
N LEU A 459 23.45 -25.43 2.31
CA LEU A 459 24.03 -26.69 2.77
C LEU A 459 23.75 -27.78 1.73
N LEU A 460 24.77 -28.58 1.44
CA LEU A 460 24.71 -29.72 0.53
C LEU A 460 24.80 -31.03 1.31
N LYS A 461 24.25 -32.09 0.72
CA LYS A 461 24.47 -33.48 1.10
C LYS A 461 25.56 -34.08 0.22
N ALA A 462 26.28 -35.09 0.70
CA ALA A 462 27.16 -35.87 -0.17
C ALA A 462 26.34 -36.55 -1.29
N GLY A 463 26.89 -36.59 -2.51
CA GLY A 463 26.21 -37.07 -3.70
C GLY A 463 25.44 -35.97 -4.44
N GLU A 464 24.34 -36.33 -5.08
CA GLU A 464 23.53 -35.41 -5.88
C GLU A 464 22.69 -34.46 -5.03
N ASN A 465 22.61 -33.20 -5.45
CA ASN A 465 21.74 -32.19 -4.88
C ASN A 465 20.99 -31.47 -6.02
N ILE A 466 19.76 -31.08 -5.77
CA ILE A 466 19.00 -30.19 -6.65
C ILE A 466 18.89 -28.84 -5.95
N VAL A 467 19.39 -27.79 -6.59
CA VAL A 467 19.26 -26.40 -6.15
C VAL A 467 18.12 -25.77 -6.92
N THR A 468 17.01 -25.49 -6.23
CA THR A 468 15.86 -24.78 -6.80
C THR A 468 15.88 -23.33 -6.36
N VAL A 469 15.91 -22.41 -7.32
CA VAL A 469 15.83 -20.97 -7.07
C VAL A 469 14.52 -20.45 -7.66
N THR A 470 13.69 -19.82 -6.84
CA THR A 470 12.38 -19.29 -7.21
C THR A 470 12.32 -17.80 -6.92
N ALA A 471 11.92 -17.01 -7.92
CA ALA A 471 11.76 -15.57 -7.86
C ALA A 471 10.28 -15.20 -8.13
N VAL A 472 9.64 -14.47 -7.20
CA VAL A 472 8.22 -14.09 -7.28
C VAL A 472 8.08 -12.57 -7.22
N ASP A 473 7.48 -11.96 -8.24
CA ASP A 473 7.30 -10.52 -8.26
C ASP A 473 6.10 -10.03 -7.42
N ARG A 474 5.96 -8.71 -7.31
CA ARG A 474 4.82 -8.07 -6.61
C ARG A 474 3.45 -8.46 -7.18
N ALA A 475 3.36 -8.76 -8.48
CA ALA A 475 2.13 -9.21 -9.13
C ALA A 475 1.80 -10.69 -8.85
N GLY A 476 2.78 -11.47 -8.37
CA GLY A 476 2.64 -12.90 -8.13
C GLY A 476 3.07 -13.77 -9.33
N ASN A 477 3.76 -13.19 -10.29
CA ASN A 477 4.39 -13.96 -11.36
C ASN A 477 5.66 -14.61 -10.82
N GLU A 478 5.86 -15.87 -11.18
CA GLU A 478 6.97 -16.69 -10.70
C GLU A 478 7.94 -16.98 -11.85
N SER A 479 9.21 -17.10 -11.52
CA SER A 479 10.22 -17.70 -12.38
C SER A 479 11.12 -18.58 -11.52
N ALA A 480 11.30 -19.82 -11.93
CA ALA A 480 12.03 -20.83 -11.19
C ALA A 480 13.09 -21.49 -12.07
N ALA A 481 14.23 -21.81 -11.46
CA ALA A 481 15.33 -22.54 -12.07
C ALA A 481 15.76 -23.67 -11.13
N SER A 482 15.90 -24.89 -11.67
CA SER A 482 16.37 -26.07 -10.93
C SER A 482 17.68 -26.57 -11.54
N LEU A 483 18.70 -26.68 -10.70
CA LEU A 483 20.06 -27.05 -11.11
C LEU A 483 20.52 -28.28 -10.33
N GLN A 484 20.82 -29.36 -11.04
CA GLN A 484 21.42 -30.56 -10.46
C GLN A 484 22.94 -30.35 -10.33
N ILE A 485 23.49 -30.61 -9.15
CA ILE A 485 24.91 -30.51 -8.82
C ILE A 485 25.36 -31.73 -8.02
N PHE A 486 26.68 -31.96 -7.95
CA PHE A 486 27.24 -33.11 -7.26
C PHE A 486 28.27 -32.68 -6.21
N CYS A 487 28.07 -33.08 -4.96
CA CYS A 487 28.97 -32.80 -3.85
C CYS A 487 29.74 -34.06 -3.46
N ALA A 488 31.06 -34.06 -3.67
CA ALA A 488 31.98 -35.10 -3.24
C ALA A 488 32.85 -34.55 -2.10
N PRO A 489 32.35 -34.49 -0.85
CA PRO A 489 33.08 -33.86 0.25
C PRO A 489 34.40 -34.60 0.50
N THR A 490 35.51 -33.88 0.48
CA THR A 490 36.81 -34.48 0.82
C THR A 490 36.86 -34.76 2.33
N PRO A 491 37.13 -36.00 2.77
CA PRO A 491 37.24 -36.30 4.19
C PRO A 491 38.44 -35.56 4.81
N ALA A 492 38.23 -34.95 5.98
CA ALA A 492 39.33 -34.40 6.76
C ALA A 492 40.22 -35.54 7.29
N LEU A 493 41.53 -35.40 7.15
CA LEU A 493 42.50 -36.34 7.72
C LEU A 493 42.97 -35.82 9.09
N ASP A 494 42.55 -36.48 10.17
CA ASP A 494 43.15 -36.30 11.49
C ASP A 494 44.40 -37.18 11.62
N ALA A 495 45.49 -36.60 12.14
CA ALA A 495 46.76 -37.30 12.34
C ALA A 495 47.33 -36.98 13.73
N THR A 496 47.49 -38.00 14.58
CA THR A 496 47.86 -37.83 16.00
C THR A 496 49.30 -38.27 16.28
N LEU A 497 50.11 -37.40 16.91
CA LEU A 497 51.49 -37.71 17.28
C LEU A 497 51.55 -38.40 18.65
N ASN A 498 52.05 -39.63 18.69
CA ASN A 498 52.42 -40.30 19.93
C ASN A 498 53.95 -40.27 20.12
N VAL A 499 54.43 -39.56 21.14
CA VAL A 499 55.84 -39.54 21.54
C VAL A 499 56.06 -40.53 22.68
N GLY A 500 56.97 -41.48 22.50
CA GLY A 500 57.33 -42.48 23.50
C GLY A 500 58.67 -42.19 24.19
N THR A 501 58.81 -42.60 25.45
CA THR A 501 60.02 -42.40 26.26
C THR A 501 61.16 -43.32 25.81
N ILE A 502 62.39 -42.79 25.76
CA ILE A 502 63.61 -43.58 25.54
C ILE A 502 64.37 -43.70 26.86
N LYS A 503 64.82 -44.91 27.21
CA LYS A 503 65.65 -45.20 28.38
C LYS A 503 66.98 -45.77 27.91
N LEU A 504 68.10 -45.14 28.29
CA LEU A 504 69.45 -45.61 28.02
C LEU A 504 70.05 -46.20 29.30
N MET A 505 70.86 -47.26 29.18
CA MET A 505 71.63 -47.84 30.28
C MET A 505 73.09 -48.00 29.83
N GLY A 506 74.03 -47.61 30.68
CA GLY A 506 75.48 -47.74 30.43
C GLY A 506 76.07 -49.01 31.04
N GLY A 507 77.16 -49.50 30.46
CA GLY A 507 78.02 -50.56 31.01
C GLY A 507 79.40 -50.03 31.39
N GLU A 508 80.26 -50.90 31.93
CA GLU A 508 81.59 -50.56 32.46
C GLU A 508 82.55 -49.97 31.41
N LEU A 509 83.49 -49.13 31.87
CA LEU A 509 84.46 -48.41 31.04
C LEU A 509 85.85 -49.08 31.04
N ASP A 510 86.50 -49.05 29.89
CA ASP A 510 87.96 -48.90 29.79
C ASP A 510 88.28 -47.81 28.70
N ALA A 511 89.53 -47.35 28.64
CA ALA A 511 89.87 -45.99 28.22
C ALA A 511 89.92 -45.69 26.70
N ALA A 512 89.77 -44.38 26.41
CA ALA A 512 90.18 -43.59 25.23
C ALA A 512 89.12 -43.13 24.21
N ALA A 513 89.37 -41.90 23.71
CA ALA A 513 88.74 -41.14 22.60
C ALA A 513 87.46 -40.30 22.91
N PRO A 514 87.32 -39.09 22.31
CA PRO A 514 86.22 -38.16 22.57
C PRO A 514 84.95 -38.47 21.75
N GLY A 515 83.78 -38.06 22.24
CA GLY A 515 82.50 -38.30 21.55
C GLY A 515 81.39 -37.28 21.87
N LEU A 516 80.49 -37.06 20.91
CA LEU A 516 79.45 -36.02 20.92
C LEU A 516 78.04 -36.67 20.90
N LEU A 517 77.19 -36.44 21.90
CA LEU A 517 75.93 -37.21 22.13
C LEU A 517 74.64 -36.41 21.82
N GLY A 518 73.73 -36.97 21.02
CA GLY A 518 72.30 -36.60 21.01
C GLY A 518 71.58 -36.63 19.65
N ALA A 519 70.50 -37.42 19.54
CA ALA A 519 69.57 -37.42 18.41
C ALA A 519 68.14 -37.79 18.86
N VAL A 520 67.12 -37.45 18.04
CA VAL A 520 65.69 -37.68 18.33
C VAL A 520 65.10 -38.72 17.38
N ARG A 521 64.29 -39.65 17.90
CA ARG A 521 63.46 -40.57 17.10
C ARG A 521 61.99 -40.16 17.20
N LEU A 522 61.40 -39.77 16.08
CA LEU A 522 59.95 -39.65 15.93
C LEU A 522 59.50 -40.58 14.79
N VAL A 523 58.51 -41.41 15.06
CA VAL A 523 57.90 -42.32 14.08
C VAL A 523 56.51 -41.81 13.78
N TYR A 524 56.24 -41.48 12.51
CA TYR A 524 54.90 -41.18 12.02
C TYR A 524 54.56 -42.12 10.88
N ASN A 525 53.36 -42.70 10.91
CA ASN A 525 52.88 -43.58 9.86
C ASN A 525 51.92 -42.80 8.95
N LEU A 526 52.41 -42.36 7.80
CA LEU A 526 51.65 -41.68 6.75
C LEU A 526 51.68 -42.52 5.47
N ASN A 527 50.84 -43.56 5.42
CA ASN A 527 50.53 -44.41 4.26
C ASN A 527 51.71 -44.96 3.43
N GLN A 528 52.30 -46.06 3.92
CA GLN A 528 52.96 -47.18 3.20
C GLN A 528 54.05 -46.94 2.10
N TYR A 529 54.22 -45.77 1.48
CA TYR A 529 54.93 -45.69 0.18
C TYR A 529 56.16 -44.79 0.10
N TRP A 530 56.46 -43.95 1.10
CA TRP A 530 57.65 -43.09 1.08
C TRP A 530 58.29 -43.00 2.46
N GLY A 531 59.61 -43.22 2.53
CA GLY A 531 60.39 -43.12 3.76
C GLY A 531 61.75 -42.48 3.49
N LEU A 532 62.10 -41.49 4.33
CA LEU A 532 63.42 -40.85 4.34
C LEU A 532 64.00 -41.04 5.75
N GLY A 533 65.20 -41.60 5.85
CA GLY A 533 65.87 -41.88 7.12
C GLY A 533 67.34 -41.48 7.10
N VAL A 534 67.82 -40.88 8.19
CA VAL A 534 69.21 -40.43 8.39
C VAL A 534 69.59 -40.68 9.86
N ALA A 535 70.82 -41.13 10.15
CA ALA A 535 71.28 -41.49 11.50
C ALA A 535 72.82 -41.41 11.68
N VAL A 536 73.32 -40.85 12.81
CA VAL A 536 74.76 -40.85 13.26
C VAL A 536 74.87 -40.68 14.81
N GLY A 537 76.00 -41.11 15.46
CA GLY A 537 76.30 -41.12 16.94
C GLY A 537 77.02 -39.87 17.53
N TYR A 538 77.69 -39.86 18.71
CA TYR A 538 78.26 -40.91 19.61
C TYR A 538 78.21 -40.71 21.18
N GLY A 539 79.10 -39.95 21.88
CA GLY A 539 79.74 -40.43 23.17
C GLY A 539 79.92 -39.57 24.48
N GLN A 540 81.11 -39.63 25.13
CA GLN A 540 81.41 -39.81 26.60
C GLN A 540 82.04 -38.61 27.38
N SER A 541 82.17 -38.67 28.73
CA SER A 541 83.00 -37.75 29.55
C SER A 541 83.77 -38.40 30.74
N GLY A 542 84.93 -37.84 31.10
CA GLY A 542 85.73 -38.05 32.32
C GLY A 542 86.76 -36.91 32.44
N VAL A 543 87.66 -36.76 33.42
CA VAL A 543 87.96 -37.40 34.74
C VAL A 543 88.69 -36.28 35.54
N GLU A 544 88.79 -36.35 36.87
CA GLU A 544 89.97 -35.77 37.53
C GLU A 544 90.58 -36.73 38.55
N ALA A 545 91.88 -36.98 38.42
CA ALA A 545 92.60 -37.96 39.22
C ALA A 545 93.02 -37.33 40.56
N GLY A 546 92.46 -37.83 41.67
CA GLY A 546 92.78 -37.27 42.99
C GLY A 546 92.26 -38.03 44.22
N VAL A 547 91.38 -39.02 44.07
CA VAL A 547 90.85 -39.80 45.21
C VAL A 547 91.01 -41.29 44.96
N TRP A 548 91.74 -41.96 45.86
CA TRP A 548 91.89 -43.42 45.90
C TRP A 548 90.63 -44.08 46.47
N GLU A 549 89.59 -44.28 45.65
CA GLU A 549 88.68 -45.43 45.71
C GLU A 549 87.65 -45.36 44.56
N PRO A 550 87.56 -46.36 43.66
CA PRO A 550 86.53 -46.39 42.64
C PRO A 550 85.21 -46.90 43.24
N ARG A 551 84.22 -46.02 43.38
CA ARG A 551 82.80 -46.41 43.49
C ARG A 551 82.05 -45.79 42.33
N ALA A 552 81.44 -46.66 41.51
CA ALA A 552 80.74 -46.26 40.30
C ALA A 552 79.62 -45.26 40.62
N ALA A 553 79.57 -44.16 39.88
CA ALA A 553 78.49 -43.19 39.92
C ALA A 553 77.57 -43.42 38.71
N ASP A 554 76.35 -43.89 38.96
CA ASP A 554 75.34 -44.04 37.91
C ASP A 554 74.79 -42.67 37.49
N TYR A 555 75.00 -42.29 36.22
CA TYR A 555 74.44 -41.09 35.64
C TYR A 555 73.14 -41.42 34.88
N PHE A 556 72.03 -40.79 35.27
CA PHE A 556 70.75 -40.92 34.56
C PHE A 556 70.31 -39.57 33.98
N THR A 557 70.10 -39.54 32.65
CA THR A 557 69.42 -38.42 31.98
C THR A 557 67.99 -38.83 31.68
N THR A 558 67.01 -38.04 32.16
CA THR A 558 65.60 -38.19 31.79
C THR A 558 65.16 -36.95 31.03
N VAL A 559 64.85 -37.08 29.74
CA VAL A 559 64.30 -35.99 28.93
C VAL A 559 62.78 -36.07 28.95
N VAL A 560 62.12 -35.05 29.52
CA VAL A 560 60.66 -34.91 29.52
C VAL A 560 60.28 -33.75 28.59
N PRO A 561 59.77 -34.00 27.36
CA PRO A 561 59.29 -32.94 26.50
C PRO A 561 57.97 -32.38 27.04
N ALA A 562 57.95 -31.09 27.40
CA ALA A 562 56.74 -30.40 27.81
C ALA A 562 55.86 -30.07 26.59
N ALA A 563 54.78 -30.84 26.43
CA ALA A 563 53.59 -30.58 25.60
C ALA A 563 53.76 -29.87 24.24
N ALA A 564 53.80 -30.65 23.15
CA ALA A 564 53.59 -30.14 21.79
C ALA A 564 52.21 -30.55 21.26
N LEU A 565 51.26 -29.61 21.17
CA LEU A 565 49.95 -29.79 20.53
C LEU A 565 49.89 -28.98 19.22
N GLY A 566 50.33 -29.61 18.12
CA GLY A 566 50.10 -29.08 16.77
C GLY A 566 48.78 -29.58 16.20
N ARG A 567 47.92 -28.67 15.71
CA ARG A 567 46.79 -29.00 14.82
C ARG A 567 47.14 -28.55 13.40
N PHE A 568 46.88 -29.40 12.41
CA PHE A 568 47.18 -29.13 11.01
C PHE A 568 45.89 -29.13 10.17
N LEU A 569 45.84 -28.28 9.15
CA LEU A 569 44.76 -28.26 8.15
C LEU A 569 45.39 -28.42 6.77
N ILE A 570 45.04 -29.48 6.06
CA ILE A 570 45.54 -29.76 4.71
C ILE A 570 44.38 -29.55 3.72
N LEU A 571 44.56 -28.63 2.77
CA LEU A 571 43.55 -28.33 1.74
C LEU A 571 43.91 -29.03 0.41
N PRO A 572 42.97 -29.66 -0.31
CA PRO A 572 43.29 -30.58 -1.42
C PRO A 572 43.94 -29.94 -2.66
N GLU A 573 43.74 -28.65 -2.87
CA GLU A 573 44.19 -27.92 -4.07
C GLU A 573 45.39 -27.01 -3.80
N SER A 574 45.92 -27.02 -2.56
CA SER A 574 47.12 -26.27 -2.18
C SER A 574 48.34 -27.16 -2.25
N LYS A 575 49.34 -26.78 -3.07
CA LYS A 575 50.69 -27.37 -3.03
C LYS A 575 51.19 -27.37 -1.59
N ILE A 576 51.62 -28.55 -1.11
CA ILE A 576 51.92 -28.79 0.31
C ILE A 576 52.92 -27.76 0.83
N SER A 577 52.45 -26.85 1.68
CA SER A 577 53.28 -25.88 2.40
C SER A 577 53.35 -26.33 3.85
N LEU A 578 54.44 -27.02 4.23
CA LEU A 578 54.68 -27.35 5.64
C LEU A 578 54.98 -26.06 6.42
N TYR A 579 54.15 -25.77 7.42
CA TYR A 579 54.45 -24.77 8.43
C TYR A 579 54.55 -25.47 9.79
N VAL A 580 55.74 -25.48 10.38
CA VAL A 580 56.00 -26.05 11.70
C VAL A 580 56.63 -24.97 12.56
N THR A 581 55.87 -24.49 13.55
CA THR A 581 56.38 -23.69 14.66
C THR A 581 56.50 -24.58 15.89
N MET A 582 57.73 -24.85 16.31
CA MET A 582 58.01 -25.38 17.64
C MET A 582 58.28 -24.17 18.56
N GLU A 583 57.30 -23.79 19.36
CA GLU A 583 57.53 -22.84 20.45
C GLU A 583 58.30 -23.52 21.60
N ALA A 584 59.13 -22.75 22.30
CA ALA A 584 60.16 -23.30 23.18
C ALA A 584 59.56 -23.98 24.44
N GLY A 585 59.49 -25.31 24.41
CA GLY A 585 59.32 -26.11 25.62
C GLY A 585 60.59 -26.07 26.48
N ALA A 586 60.46 -25.70 27.76
CA ALA A 586 61.60 -25.68 28.68
C ALA A 586 62.14 -27.09 28.93
N VAL A 587 63.42 -27.32 28.64
CA VAL A 587 64.14 -28.54 29.05
C VAL A 587 64.73 -28.31 30.44
N SER A 588 64.20 -29.00 31.44
CA SER A 588 64.79 -29.04 32.78
C SER A 588 65.81 -30.18 32.89
N TRP A 589 66.90 -29.92 33.61
CA TRP A 589 67.99 -30.86 33.85
C TRP A 589 68.00 -31.18 35.35
N GLN A 590 68.12 -32.46 35.73
CA GLN A 590 68.30 -32.88 37.12
C GLN A 590 69.44 -33.89 37.21
N ASN A 591 70.53 -33.49 37.88
CA ASN A 591 71.59 -34.39 38.31
C ASN A 591 71.30 -34.84 39.74
N LYS A 592 71.61 -36.10 40.06
CA LYS A 592 71.41 -36.67 41.40
C LYS A 592 72.68 -37.36 41.86
N LEU A 593 73.33 -36.83 42.89
CA LEU A 593 74.57 -37.37 43.45
C LEU A 593 74.26 -38.13 44.75
N SER A 594 74.71 -39.39 44.86
CA SER A 594 74.77 -40.16 46.12
C SER A 594 73.52 -40.09 47.01
N GLY A 595 72.33 -40.16 46.42
CA GLY A 595 71.04 -40.24 47.14
C GLY A 595 70.49 -38.93 47.72
N VAL A 596 71.24 -37.82 47.69
CA VAL A 596 70.78 -36.51 48.19
C VAL A 596 70.35 -35.62 47.03
N SER A 597 69.12 -35.10 47.06
CA SER A 597 68.71 -34.01 46.17
C SER A 597 69.28 -32.69 46.70
N GLN A 598 70.38 -32.20 46.11
CA GLN A 598 70.77 -30.81 46.31
C GLN A 598 69.90 -29.89 45.44
N THR A 599 68.98 -29.18 46.07
CA THR A 599 68.35 -27.98 45.51
C THR A 599 68.85 -26.75 46.25
N SER A 600 70.02 -26.26 45.85
CA SER A 600 70.63 -25.00 46.26
C SER A 600 71.64 -24.58 45.18
N GLY A 601 71.64 -23.37 44.64
CA GLY A 601 70.73 -22.24 44.79
C GLY A 601 71.26 -21.09 43.94
N THR A 602 70.37 -20.22 43.42
CA THR A 602 70.74 -18.94 42.78
C THR A 602 71.85 -18.98 41.71
N ALA A 603 71.63 -19.73 40.63
CA ALA A 603 72.14 -19.36 39.31
C ALA A 603 70.98 -19.43 38.31
N LEU A 604 70.59 -18.28 37.76
CA LEU A 604 69.56 -18.18 36.73
C LEU A 604 70.14 -18.51 35.36
N PHE A 605 69.27 -19.09 34.51
CA PHE A 605 69.37 -19.24 33.05
C PHE A 605 70.15 -20.42 32.45
N GLY A 606 69.55 -20.92 31.36
CA GLY A 606 70.02 -22.02 30.51
C GLY A 606 68.98 -22.36 29.43
N ALA A 607 68.31 -21.36 28.86
CA ALA A 607 67.30 -21.58 27.83
C ALA A 607 67.96 -21.86 26.47
N LEU A 608 67.96 -23.12 26.03
CA LEU A 608 68.40 -23.52 24.70
C LEU A 608 67.31 -23.22 23.66
N GLY A 609 67.25 -21.96 23.22
CA GLY A 609 66.45 -21.55 22.07
C GLY A 609 67.05 -22.06 20.77
N THR A 610 66.67 -23.27 20.34
CA THR A 610 66.93 -23.74 18.97
C THR A 610 65.66 -23.57 18.14
N GLY A 611 65.67 -22.59 17.23
CA GLY A 611 64.59 -22.36 16.28
C GLY A 611 65.07 -22.67 14.87
N VAL A 612 64.44 -23.64 14.20
CA VAL A 612 64.70 -23.91 12.78
C VAL A 612 63.49 -23.46 11.98
N LYS A 613 63.70 -22.51 11.05
CA LYS A 613 62.67 -22.05 10.13
C LYS A 613 62.88 -22.72 8.78
N PHE A 614 61.82 -23.30 8.22
CA PHE A 614 61.79 -23.77 6.84
C PHE A 614 60.67 -23.04 6.09
N ALA A 615 60.97 -22.61 4.87
CA ALA A 615 59.99 -22.18 3.89
C ALA A 615 60.39 -22.78 2.54
N VAL A 616 59.42 -23.29 1.80
CA VAL A 616 59.62 -23.80 0.43
C VAL A 616 58.73 -22.99 -0.49
N SER A 617 59.35 -22.37 -1.49
CA SER A 617 58.72 -21.55 -2.53
C SER A 617 59.33 -21.92 -3.88
N GLU A 618 58.59 -21.78 -4.97
CA GLU A 618 58.95 -22.33 -6.28
C GLU A 618 60.17 -21.64 -6.96
N ARG A 619 60.81 -20.66 -6.32
CA ARG A 619 61.91 -19.86 -6.89
C ARG A 619 62.98 -19.44 -5.87
N VAL A 620 63.80 -20.42 -5.46
CA VAL A 620 65.13 -20.29 -4.79
C VAL A 620 65.17 -20.22 -3.24
N SER A 621 66.00 -21.14 -2.71
CA SER A 621 66.80 -21.26 -1.46
C SER A 621 66.30 -20.86 -0.07
N ILE A 622 66.75 -21.69 0.88
CA ILE A 622 66.52 -21.67 2.33
C ILE A 622 67.64 -20.90 3.05
N LEU A 623 67.28 -20.04 4.00
CA LEU A 623 68.19 -19.51 5.02
C LEU A 623 68.08 -20.36 6.29
N ALA A 624 69.18 -20.96 6.73
CA ALA A 624 69.28 -21.66 8.01
C ALA A 624 70.19 -20.88 8.96
N GLU A 625 69.61 -20.07 9.84
CA GLU A 625 70.34 -19.41 10.93
C GLU A 625 70.26 -20.25 12.20
N ALA A 626 71.40 -20.77 12.64
CA ALA A 626 71.58 -21.39 13.95
C ALA A 626 72.52 -20.50 14.78
N SER A 627 71.93 -19.60 15.58
CA SER A 627 72.69 -18.73 16.49
C SER A 627 72.98 -19.45 17.81
N ALA A 628 74.19 -20.01 17.95
CA ALA A 628 74.69 -20.52 19.22
C ALA A 628 75.47 -19.41 19.95
N GLY A 629 74.87 -18.84 21.01
CA GLY A 629 75.53 -17.91 21.91
C GLY A 629 75.97 -18.61 23.19
N TYR A 630 77.26 -18.54 23.52
CA TYR A 630 77.79 -18.94 24.83
C TYR A 630 78.20 -17.69 25.60
N MET A 631 77.81 -17.59 26.88
CA MET A 631 78.45 -16.68 27.83
C MET A 631 79.22 -17.51 28.85
N ILE A 632 80.53 -17.30 28.92
CA ILE A 632 81.37 -17.76 30.02
C ILE A 632 81.50 -16.57 30.98
N ALA A 633 80.92 -16.68 32.18
CA ALA A 633 81.14 -15.72 33.24
C ALA A 633 82.38 -16.15 34.04
N ASP A 634 83.49 -15.45 33.84
CA ASP A 634 84.70 -15.62 34.63
C ASP A 634 84.54 -14.91 35.99
N ALA A 635 84.78 -15.62 37.09
CA ALA A 635 84.69 -15.11 38.44
C ALA A 635 85.69 -15.81 39.40
N VAL A 636 86.98 -15.61 39.13
CA VAL A 636 88.04 -15.47 40.16
C VAL A 636 88.28 -16.68 41.08
N ASN A 637 89.21 -17.57 40.69
CA ASN A 637 90.53 -17.62 41.36
C ASN A 637 91.56 -18.53 40.66
N ALA A 638 92.70 -17.91 40.29
CA ALA A 638 94.04 -18.49 40.10
C ALA A 638 94.21 -19.83 39.34
N GLY A 639 94.49 -19.75 38.03
CA GLY A 639 95.10 -20.83 37.24
C GLY A 639 95.30 -20.43 35.78
N THR A 640 96.53 -20.49 35.26
CA THR A 640 96.85 -20.08 33.87
C THR A 640 96.27 -21.05 32.84
N HIS A 641 95.18 -20.67 32.18
CA HIS A 641 94.72 -21.34 30.95
C HIS A 641 95.26 -20.62 29.72
N ASP A 642 96.10 -21.33 28.95
CA ASP A 642 96.62 -20.86 27.67
C ASP A 642 95.49 -20.73 26.63
N LYS A 643 95.43 -19.56 25.99
CA LYS A 643 94.45 -19.22 24.96
C LYS A 643 94.92 -19.74 23.60
N ASN A 644 94.83 -21.05 23.35
CA ASN A 644 95.00 -21.57 21.99
C ASN A 644 94.10 -22.77 21.68
N ASN A 645 93.63 -22.81 20.43
CA ASN A 645 92.87 -23.89 19.78
C ASN A 645 91.44 -24.18 20.26
N LEU A 646 90.51 -23.27 19.89
CA LEU A 646 89.21 -23.72 19.36
C LEU A 646 88.88 -23.00 18.04
N ILE A 647 89.48 -23.46 16.94
CA ILE A 647 89.13 -23.00 15.59
C ILE A 647 87.88 -23.77 15.13
N VAL A 648 86.70 -23.17 15.32
CA VAL A 648 85.45 -23.70 14.75
C VAL A 648 85.37 -23.29 13.28
N ARG A 649 85.74 -24.20 12.37
CA ARG A 649 85.49 -24.06 10.92
C ARG A 649 84.19 -24.78 10.55
N GLY A 650 83.11 -24.02 10.39
CA GLY A 650 81.92 -24.43 9.65
C GLY A 650 81.84 -23.63 8.34
N GLY A 651 81.94 -24.30 7.19
CA GLY A 651 81.91 -23.64 5.88
C GLY A 651 80.49 -23.45 5.35
N VAL A 652 80.21 -22.29 4.76
CA VAL A 652 78.97 -22.04 4.00
C VAL A 652 79.26 -22.25 2.51
N GLY A 653 78.58 -23.21 1.89
CA GLY A 653 78.62 -23.42 0.44
C GLY A 653 77.56 -22.58 -0.27
N VAL A 654 77.99 -21.63 -1.10
CA VAL A 654 77.10 -20.93 -2.04
C VAL A 654 77.19 -21.63 -3.40
N MET A 655 76.04 -21.94 -4.01
CA MET A 655 75.99 -22.45 -5.38
C MET A 655 74.95 -21.66 -6.18
N PHE A 656 75.35 -21.12 -7.33
CA PHE A 656 74.47 -20.46 -8.27
C PHE A 656 74.10 -21.42 -9.40
N GLY A 657 72.81 -21.52 -9.71
CA GLY A 657 72.28 -22.10 -10.94
C GLY A 657 71.30 -21.11 -11.54
N PHE A 658 71.45 -20.82 -12.84
CA PHE A 658 70.65 -19.84 -13.59
C PHE A 658 69.26 -20.37 -13.96
#